data_AF-A0A8H7Y7G5-F1
#
_entry.id   AF-A0A8H7Y7G5-F1
#
_cell.length_a   1.000
_cell.length_b   1.000
_cell.length_c   1.000
_cell.angle_alpha   90.00
_cell.angle_beta   90.00
_cell.angle_gamma   90.00
#
_symmetry.space_group_name_H-M   'P 1'
#
loop_
_entity.id
_entity.type
_entity.pdbx_description
1 polymer ?
#
loop_
_entity_poly.entity_id
_entity_poly.type
_entity_poly.pdbx_seq_one_letter_code
_entity_poly.pdbx_strand_id
1 'polypeptide(L)'
;MSSEDIAEEIRSSFPGTEEVIVQYLAGYLVDDAGEEEDVLQVAHDILKSVAGNNNDVLAKLMIRLGDILEDHLNARLKNKSRPKLQKLDQVMDMSKSHLSNTLILSEGVDLESINKGKASRVDVKKLEKQEAKIQAKLEKRARRTDLLYEGSKLLDAHRKQQSYEEMFMKINPLEASAASKNKSKDIHLPSIDVSFGSNRILSGATLTLAHGRRYGLIGRNGVGKSTLLRQIAMREVPIPAHITILFVEQEIVGDDTSAIDSVLKADVWRDHLMKEQALLDAKLTELDAEGDDKRFVDAREELSARLSEVHTRLSDMDAASGPARAAALLAGLGFDEQDQQRPTKSFSGGWRMRLALARALFVKPSLLLLDEPSNHIDLNALAWLEDYLQTWPGTLLVVSHDRAFLDAVATDIVHQHSGRLDYYKGNFTQFYSTKSERDKNLKKEYETQMEYRKHLQAFIDRWRYNANRAAQAQMKIKILEKLPDLQPPEQEETEQFKFPETDKISPPLLQMNEVTFGYSPDKLILKGVNFDVGLDSRIAMVGANGAGKSTLIKLLTGELKPLSGHVTRNGRLRVGYFAQHHVESLIPTMSPVQFLSSKFPGKTEQEYRQHLGNFQISGMTGLQSIGTLSGGQKSRVAFALLSLQRPHILLLDEESPTNHLDIEGLDALMTALEKWNGGVIIISHDERFITTVANQLWVCGDGTVKKFKGDVQSYKNLIVSNIKMKP
;
A
#
# COMPACT_ATOMS: atom_id res chain seq x y z
N MET A 1 41.14 45.02 -3.73
CA MET A 1 40.22 44.65 -4.83
C MET A 1 38.86 44.32 -4.25
N SER A 2 37.78 44.46 -5.01
CA SER A 2 36.40 44.21 -4.53
C SER A 2 36.09 42.71 -4.52
N SER A 3 35.06 42.29 -3.77
CA SER A 3 34.55 40.91 -3.80
C SER A 3 34.08 40.49 -5.21
N GLU A 4 33.77 41.43 -6.08
CA GLU A 4 33.37 41.17 -7.46
C GLU A 4 34.52 40.61 -8.30
N ASP A 5 35.76 41.08 -8.09
CA ASP A 5 36.93 40.59 -8.82
C ASP A 5 37.26 39.12 -8.48
N ILE A 6 37.09 38.74 -7.20
CA ILE A 6 37.29 37.36 -6.73
C ILE A 6 36.17 36.45 -7.24
N ALA A 7 34.94 36.95 -7.30
CA ALA A 7 33.81 36.22 -7.88
C ALA A 7 34.04 35.93 -9.37
N GLU A 8 34.54 36.90 -10.14
CA GLU A 8 34.86 36.70 -11.56
C GLU A 8 35.95 35.64 -11.79
N GLU A 9 36.97 35.59 -10.92
CA GLU A 9 38.06 34.61 -11.03
C GLU A 9 37.60 33.17 -10.69
N ILE A 10 36.66 33.03 -9.76
CA ILE A 10 36.02 31.73 -9.47
C ILE A 10 35.11 31.31 -10.62
N ARG A 11 34.35 32.24 -11.22
CA ARG A 11 33.50 31.96 -12.41
C ARG A 11 34.32 31.57 -13.63
N SER A 12 35.47 32.21 -13.85
CA SER A 12 36.33 31.94 -15.00
C SER A 12 36.96 30.54 -14.93
N SER A 13 37.25 30.06 -13.72
CA SER A 13 37.88 28.76 -13.49
C SER A 13 36.87 27.61 -13.35
N PHE A 14 35.67 27.89 -12.84
CA PHE A 14 34.59 26.91 -12.67
C PHE A 14 33.23 27.47 -13.14
N PRO A 15 32.93 27.44 -14.45
CA PRO A 15 31.72 28.06 -15.02
C PRO A 15 30.39 27.36 -14.67
N GLY A 16 30.44 26.20 -14.01
CA GLY A 16 29.26 25.44 -13.57
C GLY A 16 28.91 25.62 -12.09
N THR A 17 29.63 26.49 -11.37
CA THR A 17 29.41 26.70 -9.93
C THR A 17 28.17 27.55 -9.69
N GLU A 18 27.32 27.17 -8.73
CA GLU A 18 26.14 27.96 -8.39
C GLU A 18 26.53 29.37 -7.92
N GLU A 19 25.86 30.38 -8.46
CA GLU A 19 26.15 31.81 -8.24
C GLU A 19 26.13 32.21 -6.75
N VAL A 20 25.31 31.53 -5.95
CA VAL A 20 25.22 31.72 -4.50
C VAL A 20 26.53 31.30 -3.81
N ILE A 21 27.16 30.21 -4.26
CA ILE A 21 28.42 29.69 -3.72
C ILE A 21 29.58 30.62 -4.10
N VAL A 22 29.58 31.13 -5.33
CA VAL A 22 30.59 32.08 -5.83
C VAL A 22 30.56 33.38 -5.01
N GLN A 23 29.37 33.96 -4.81
CA GLN A 23 29.23 35.18 -4.03
C GLN A 23 29.56 34.96 -2.55
N TYR A 24 29.25 33.78 -2.00
CA TYR A 24 29.61 33.40 -0.65
C TYR A 24 31.13 33.30 -0.46
N LEU A 25 31.83 32.59 -1.34
CA LEU A 25 33.29 32.44 -1.28
C LEU A 25 33.99 33.77 -1.48
N ALA A 26 33.54 34.58 -2.44
CA ALA A 26 34.14 35.88 -2.69
C ALA A 26 33.94 36.87 -1.52
N GLY A 27 32.79 36.82 -0.84
CA GLY A 27 32.56 37.57 0.38
C GLY A 27 33.43 37.07 1.54
N TYR A 28 33.45 35.75 1.76
CA TYR A 28 34.24 35.10 2.82
C TYR A 28 35.74 35.39 2.69
N LEU A 29 36.28 35.27 1.48
CA LEU A 29 37.69 35.53 1.20
C LEU A 29 38.06 37.00 1.43
N VAL A 30 37.19 37.97 1.13
CA VAL A 30 37.49 39.41 1.35
C VAL A 30 37.32 39.82 2.82
N ASP A 31 36.27 39.32 3.48
CA ASP A 31 35.88 39.77 4.81
C ASP A 31 36.75 39.16 5.91
N ASP A 32 37.15 37.88 5.77
CA ASP A 32 37.94 37.14 6.76
C ASP A 32 39.45 37.05 6.41
N ALA A 33 39.89 37.70 5.31
CA ALA A 33 41.24 37.71 4.74
C ALA A 33 42.44 37.99 5.68
N GLY A 34 42.20 38.39 6.93
CA GLY A 34 43.28 38.77 7.85
C GLY A 34 43.08 38.37 9.30
N GLU A 35 42.14 37.48 9.60
CA GLU A 35 41.86 37.06 10.98
C GLU A 35 41.97 35.53 11.19
N GLU A 36 41.95 34.71 10.14
CA GLU A 36 42.07 33.25 10.23
C GLU A 36 43.26 32.75 9.36
N GLU A 37 44.16 31.91 9.89
CA GLU A 37 45.28 31.31 9.13
C GLU A 37 44.79 30.28 8.08
N ASP A 38 43.54 29.82 8.18
CA ASP A 38 42.99 28.69 7.41
C ASP A 38 41.92 29.09 6.36
N VAL A 39 41.73 30.37 6.07
CA VAL A 39 40.68 30.87 5.12
C VAL A 39 40.82 30.24 3.73
N LEU A 40 42.06 30.09 3.26
CA LEU A 40 42.37 29.43 2.00
C LEU A 40 42.05 27.93 2.04
N GLN A 41 42.18 27.29 3.20
CA GLN A 41 41.90 25.86 3.34
C GLN A 41 40.38 25.58 3.30
N VAL A 42 39.57 26.46 3.89
CA VAL A 42 38.11 26.39 3.80
C VAL A 42 37.63 26.64 2.36
N ALA A 43 38.19 27.62 1.67
CA ALA A 43 37.90 27.85 0.26
C ALA A 43 38.30 26.64 -0.61
N HIS A 44 39.44 26.01 -0.30
CA HIS A 44 39.90 24.79 -0.98
C HIS A 44 38.92 23.63 -0.79
N ASP A 45 38.44 23.37 0.43
CA ASP A 45 37.56 22.24 0.71
C ASP A 45 36.18 22.39 0.05
N ILE A 46 35.63 23.62 0.02
CA ILE A 46 34.37 23.92 -0.65
C ILE A 46 34.54 23.74 -2.16
N LEU A 47 35.60 24.31 -2.75
CA LEU A 47 35.85 24.22 -4.19
C LEU A 47 36.27 22.82 -4.63
N LYS A 48 36.82 21.98 -3.76
CA LYS A 48 37.13 20.58 -4.04
C LYS A 48 35.88 19.75 -4.31
N SER A 49 34.79 20.03 -3.60
CA SER A 49 33.49 19.39 -3.85
C SER A 49 32.89 19.76 -5.23
N VAL A 50 33.23 20.96 -5.73
CA VAL A 50 32.79 21.48 -7.04
C VAL A 50 33.73 21.03 -8.17
N ALA A 51 35.03 20.90 -7.89
CA ALA A 51 36.07 20.63 -8.88
C ALA A 51 36.04 19.19 -9.43
N GLY A 52 35.45 18.23 -8.71
CA GLY A 52 35.35 16.84 -9.15
C GLY A 52 36.74 16.23 -9.44
N ASN A 53 37.05 16.02 -10.73
CA ASN A 53 38.34 15.47 -11.19
C ASN A 53 39.38 16.53 -11.59
N ASN A 54 39.03 17.82 -11.63
CA ASN A 54 39.89 18.90 -12.14
C ASN A 54 40.78 19.54 -11.04
N ASN A 55 41.54 18.72 -10.32
CA ASN A 55 42.38 19.17 -9.20
C ASN A 55 43.50 20.13 -9.61
N ASP A 56 44.00 20.04 -10.85
CA ASP A 56 45.05 20.95 -11.36
C ASP A 56 44.55 22.38 -11.57
N VAL A 57 43.28 22.55 -11.96
CA VAL A 57 42.65 23.87 -12.13
C VAL A 57 42.39 24.49 -10.75
N LEU A 58 41.94 23.67 -9.80
CA LEU A 58 41.75 24.07 -8.41
C LEU A 58 43.06 24.55 -7.79
N ALA A 59 44.17 23.83 -7.97
CA ALA A 59 45.46 24.22 -7.41
C ALA A 59 45.95 25.57 -7.94
N LYS A 60 45.77 25.84 -9.24
CA LYS A 60 46.14 27.13 -9.85
C LYS A 60 45.27 28.29 -9.36
N LEU A 61 43.97 28.06 -9.18
CA LEU A 61 43.06 29.06 -8.63
C LEU A 61 43.42 29.37 -7.16
N MET A 62 43.73 28.35 -6.35
CA MET A 62 44.12 28.56 -4.95
C MET A 62 45.39 29.41 -4.80
N ILE A 63 46.38 29.22 -5.68
CA ILE A 63 47.60 30.04 -5.69
C ILE A 63 47.26 31.50 -6.02
N ARG A 64 46.47 31.74 -7.07
CA ARG A 64 46.05 33.11 -7.44
C ARG A 64 45.24 33.80 -6.34
N LEU A 65 44.32 33.07 -5.71
CA LEU A 65 43.54 33.60 -4.59
C LEU A 65 44.44 33.93 -3.39
N GLY A 66 45.48 33.13 -3.14
CA GLY A 66 46.51 33.40 -2.13
C GLY A 66 47.26 34.71 -2.41
N ASP A 67 47.76 34.90 -3.63
CA ASP A 67 48.47 36.12 -4.04
C ASP A 67 47.57 37.37 -3.88
N ILE A 68 46.30 37.27 -4.29
CA ILE A 68 45.31 38.35 -4.18
C ILE A 68 45.02 38.71 -2.71
N LEU A 69 44.94 37.73 -1.82
CA LEU A 69 44.73 37.94 -0.39
C LEU A 69 45.93 38.59 0.29
N GLU A 70 47.15 38.18 -0.06
CA GLU A 70 48.39 38.74 0.47
C GLU A 70 48.56 40.21 0.06
N ASP A 71 48.26 40.54 -1.20
CA ASP A 71 48.22 41.92 -1.68
C ASP A 71 47.17 42.76 -0.94
N HIS A 72 46.01 42.18 -0.64
CA HIS A 72 44.94 42.87 0.08
C HIS A 72 45.31 43.13 1.55
N LEU A 73 45.94 42.16 2.22
CA LEU A 73 46.50 42.28 3.57
C LEU A 73 47.57 43.39 3.64
N ASN A 74 48.50 43.38 2.68
CA ASN A 74 49.57 44.38 2.58
C ASN A 74 49.02 45.80 2.33
N ALA A 75 47.96 45.94 1.53
CA ALA A 75 47.27 47.22 1.33
C ALA A 75 46.56 47.71 2.61
N ARG A 76 45.96 46.80 3.38
CA ARG A 76 45.30 47.10 4.67
C ARG A 76 46.32 47.56 5.73
N LEU A 77 47.48 46.92 5.80
CA LEU A 77 48.59 47.30 6.68
C LEU A 77 49.14 48.70 6.33
N LYS A 78 49.26 49.03 5.04
CA LYS A 78 49.67 50.37 4.58
C LYS A 78 48.65 51.47 4.92
N ASN A 79 47.35 51.15 5.01
CA ASN A 79 46.31 52.11 5.36
C ASN A 79 46.16 52.35 6.88
N LYS A 80 46.64 51.44 7.74
CA LYS A 80 46.64 51.61 9.21
C LYS A 80 47.64 52.67 9.71
N SER A 81 48.61 53.11 8.89
CA SER A 81 49.66 54.07 9.31
C SER A 81 49.33 55.56 9.15
N ARG A 82 48.11 55.92 8.74
CA ARG A 82 47.67 57.34 8.65
C ARG A 82 46.48 57.60 9.57
N PRO A 83 46.61 58.44 10.63
CA PRO A 83 45.46 58.82 11.42
C PRO A 83 44.66 59.87 10.64
N LYS A 84 43.43 59.55 10.24
CA LYS A 84 42.46 60.55 9.78
C LYS A 84 41.34 60.67 10.82
N LEU A 85 41.35 61.80 11.53
CA LEU A 85 40.15 62.33 12.18
C LEU A 85 39.13 62.71 11.10
N GLN A 86 37.91 62.20 11.20
CA GLN A 86 36.76 62.76 10.51
C GLN A 86 35.65 63.05 11.52
N LYS A 87 35.25 64.32 11.55
CA LYS A 87 34.11 64.87 12.29
C LYS A 87 32.81 64.32 11.70
N LEU A 88 31.88 63.88 12.56
CA LEU A 88 30.50 63.63 12.16
C LEU A 88 29.76 64.97 12.07
N ASP A 89 29.44 65.39 10.85
CA ASP A 89 28.39 66.37 10.56
C ASP A 89 27.38 65.71 9.62
N GLN A 90 26.27 65.23 10.17
CA GLN A 90 24.93 65.37 9.59
C GLN A 90 23.90 64.68 10.49
N VAL A 91 23.16 65.51 11.23
CA VAL A 91 21.85 65.17 11.79
C VAL A 91 20.83 65.52 10.70
N MET A 92 20.15 64.52 10.13
CA MET A 92 18.92 64.77 9.38
C MET A 92 17.74 64.66 10.32
N ASP A 93 17.26 65.85 10.69
CA ASP A 93 16.05 66.13 11.43
C ASP A 93 14.85 65.99 10.48
N MET A 94 13.88 65.12 10.80
CA MET A 94 12.62 64.97 10.07
C MET A 94 11.50 65.52 10.94
N SER A 95 11.23 66.82 10.81
CA SER A 95 10.04 67.45 11.39
C SER A 95 9.25 68.27 10.36
N LYS A 96 7.92 68.01 10.33
CA LYS A 96 6.80 68.71 9.64
C LYS A 96 6.67 68.41 8.13
N SER A 97 5.49 68.20 7.52
CA SER A 97 4.06 68.14 7.88
C SER A 97 3.34 67.46 6.70
N HIS A 98 2.24 66.72 6.84
CA HIS A 98 0.87 67.25 6.78
C HIS A 98 -0.16 66.25 7.37
N LEU A 99 -0.79 66.63 8.49
CA LEU A 99 -2.24 66.82 8.70
C LEU A 99 -3.24 65.87 7.98
N SER A 100 -3.96 64.99 8.71
CA SER A 100 -5.17 65.32 9.50
C SER A 100 -6.24 64.21 9.58
N ASN A 101 -6.81 64.10 10.79
CA ASN A 101 -8.14 63.61 11.22
C ASN A 101 -8.39 62.09 11.22
N THR A 102 -8.80 61.41 12.31
CA THR A 102 -9.45 61.82 13.58
C THR A 102 -9.36 60.60 14.55
N LEU A 103 -8.81 60.64 15.79
CA LEU A 103 -9.30 61.28 17.06
C LEU A 103 -10.63 60.64 17.53
N ILE A 104 -10.94 60.19 18.77
CA ILE A 104 -10.48 60.34 20.18
C ILE A 104 -11.15 59.17 20.96
N LEU A 105 -10.55 58.50 21.96
CA LEU A 105 -10.63 58.91 23.36
C LEU A 105 -9.64 58.16 24.26
N SER A 106 -8.93 59.02 24.98
CA SER A 106 -7.89 58.87 25.99
C SER A 106 -8.36 58.34 27.33
N GLU A 107 -7.48 57.66 28.06
CA GLU A 107 -7.12 58.04 29.44
C GLU A 107 -5.73 57.47 29.77
N GLY A 108 -4.87 58.35 30.29
CA GLY A 108 -3.44 58.10 30.49
C GLY A 108 -3.13 57.33 31.77
N VAL A 109 -2.01 56.62 31.76
CA VAL A 109 -1.26 56.25 32.97
C VAL A 109 0.23 56.31 32.64
N ASP A 110 0.96 57.03 33.50
CA ASP A 110 2.39 57.30 33.45
C ASP A 110 3.27 56.04 33.39
N LEU A 111 4.31 56.15 32.55
CA LEU A 111 5.37 55.17 32.32
C LEU A 111 6.58 55.42 33.24
N GLU A 112 6.42 55.27 34.55
CA GLU A 112 7.55 55.21 35.48
C GLU A 112 7.22 54.32 36.69
N SER A 113 7.35 52.99 36.54
CA SER A 113 7.59 52.03 37.65
C SER A 113 7.43 50.55 37.23
N ILE A 114 8.23 50.06 36.28
CA ILE A 114 8.33 48.61 36.04
C ILE A 114 9.78 48.18 36.09
N ASN A 115 10.31 48.13 37.31
CA ASN A 115 11.41 47.22 37.64
C ASN A 115 11.26 46.75 39.08
N LYS A 116 10.43 45.73 39.29
CA LYS A 116 10.44 44.83 40.45
C LYS A 116 9.64 43.57 40.11
N GLY A 117 10.32 42.42 40.22
CA GLY A 117 9.84 41.14 39.72
C GLY A 117 8.53 40.66 40.32
N LYS A 118 7.79 39.86 39.54
CA LYS A 118 6.74 38.96 40.04
C LYS A 118 6.82 37.63 39.31
N ALA A 119 7.01 36.58 40.09
CA ALA A 119 6.81 35.20 39.72
C ALA A 119 5.40 35.02 39.13
N SER A 120 5.29 34.30 38.01
CA SER A 120 4.03 33.88 37.43
C SER A 120 3.34 32.86 38.34
N ARG A 121 2.51 33.34 39.27
CA ARG A 121 1.54 32.50 39.95
C ARG A 121 0.41 32.22 38.97
N VAL A 122 0.40 31.03 38.41
CA VAL A 122 -0.69 30.56 37.54
C VAL A 122 -1.95 30.40 38.40
N ASP A 123 -3.01 31.14 38.07
CA ASP A 123 -4.33 31.03 38.70
C ASP A 123 -4.89 29.61 38.47
N VAL A 124 -4.70 28.71 39.44
CA VAL A 124 -5.12 27.30 39.40
C VAL A 124 -6.61 27.16 39.01
N LYS A 125 -7.46 28.06 39.52
CA LYS A 125 -8.90 28.10 39.22
C LYS A 125 -9.24 28.43 37.75
N LYS A 126 -8.38 29.18 37.04
CA LYS A 126 -8.57 29.48 35.61
C LYS A 126 -8.13 28.30 34.74
N LEU A 127 -7.08 27.58 35.16
CA LEU A 127 -6.62 26.36 34.52
C LEU A 127 -7.67 25.25 34.61
N GLU A 128 -8.20 24.98 35.81
CA GLU A 128 -9.27 23.99 36.02
C GLU A 128 -10.52 24.31 35.20
N LYS A 129 -10.88 25.60 35.09
CA LYS A 129 -12.04 26.03 34.28
C LYS A 129 -11.79 25.88 32.77
N GLN A 130 -10.54 25.95 32.32
CA GLN A 130 -10.17 25.68 30.93
C GLN A 130 -10.13 24.18 30.66
N GLU A 131 -9.55 23.39 31.56
CA GLU A 131 -9.53 21.92 31.49
C GLU A 131 -10.95 21.35 31.49
N ALA A 132 -11.82 21.80 32.38
CA ALA A 132 -13.23 21.39 32.40
C ALA A 132 -13.99 21.75 31.11
N LYS A 133 -13.66 22.89 30.48
CA LYS A 133 -14.23 23.26 29.17
C LYS A 133 -13.71 22.38 28.03
N ILE A 134 -12.44 21.99 28.08
CA ILE A 134 -11.83 21.08 27.10
C ILE A 134 -12.43 19.68 27.27
N GLN A 135 -12.58 19.22 28.51
CA GLN A 135 -13.16 17.93 28.85
C GLN A 135 -14.64 17.84 28.47
N ALA A 136 -15.44 18.89 28.74
CA ALA A 136 -16.82 18.95 28.29
C ALA A 136 -16.96 19.02 26.75
N LYS A 137 -15.99 19.62 26.04
CA LYS A 137 -15.94 19.58 24.56
C LYS A 137 -15.56 18.19 24.04
N LEU A 138 -14.62 17.51 24.69
CA LEU A 138 -14.24 16.13 24.38
C LEU A 138 -15.39 15.16 24.60
N GLU A 139 -16.13 15.31 25.71
CA GLU A 139 -17.25 14.45 26.06
C GLU A 139 -18.47 14.67 25.14
N LYS A 140 -18.74 15.92 24.73
CA LYS A 140 -19.74 16.21 23.69
C LYS A 140 -19.34 15.67 22.31
N ARG A 141 -18.05 15.67 21.98
CA ARG A 141 -17.55 15.00 20.76
C ARG A 141 -17.74 13.50 20.88
N ALA A 142 -17.32 12.87 21.97
CA ALA A 142 -17.47 11.44 22.24
C ALA A 142 -18.92 10.97 22.07
N ARG A 143 -19.89 11.61 22.73
CA ARG A 143 -21.33 11.26 22.59
C ARG A 143 -21.87 11.39 21.17
N ARG A 144 -21.37 12.36 20.39
CA ARG A 144 -21.75 12.51 18.97
C ARG A 144 -21.17 11.38 18.12
N THR A 145 -20.00 10.88 18.47
CA THR A 145 -19.35 9.71 17.85
C THR A 145 -20.09 8.41 18.18
N ASP A 146 -20.53 8.22 19.43
CA ASP A 146 -21.28 7.02 19.85
C ASP A 146 -22.66 6.95 19.16
N LEU A 147 -23.35 8.10 19.03
CA LEU A 147 -24.62 8.20 18.29
C LEU A 147 -24.46 7.92 16.79
N LEU A 148 -23.33 8.30 16.18
CA LEU A 148 -23.02 7.97 14.78
C LEU A 148 -22.66 6.48 14.61
N TYR A 149 -22.00 5.89 15.60
CA TYR A 149 -21.66 4.47 15.63
C TYR A 149 -22.89 3.57 15.74
N GLU A 150 -23.84 3.91 16.61
CA GLU A 150 -25.12 3.19 16.71
C GLU A 150 -25.99 3.40 15.46
N GLY A 151 -25.98 4.60 14.87
CA GLY A 151 -26.69 4.88 13.62
C GLY A 151 -26.15 4.09 12.42
N SER A 152 -24.84 3.98 12.28
CA SER A 152 -24.20 3.19 11.20
C SER A 152 -24.50 1.70 11.34
N LYS A 153 -24.52 1.18 12.58
CA LYS A 153 -24.80 -0.23 12.86
C LYS A 153 -26.26 -0.61 12.59
N LEU A 154 -27.20 0.31 12.84
CA LEU A 154 -28.62 0.15 12.52
C LEU A 154 -28.89 0.27 11.01
N LEU A 155 -28.17 1.15 10.30
CA LEU A 155 -28.22 1.24 8.84
C LEU A 155 -27.66 -0.04 8.18
N ASP A 156 -26.55 -0.58 8.66
CA ASP A 156 -25.98 -1.84 8.16
C ASP A 156 -26.90 -3.05 8.44
N ALA A 157 -27.63 -3.05 9.56
CA ALA A 157 -28.59 -4.10 9.90
C ALA A 157 -29.84 -4.08 9.00
N HIS A 158 -30.38 -2.89 8.68
CA HIS A 158 -31.50 -2.76 7.73
C HIS A 158 -31.08 -3.06 6.28
N ARG A 159 -29.80 -2.81 5.92
CA ARG A 159 -29.27 -3.03 4.57
C ARG A 159 -28.98 -4.51 4.26
N LYS A 160 -28.64 -5.32 5.25
CA LYS A 160 -28.47 -6.79 5.11
C LYS A 160 -29.76 -7.54 4.74
N GLN A 161 -30.92 -6.89 4.77
CA GLN A 161 -32.21 -7.50 4.41
C GLN A 161 -32.65 -7.23 2.96
N GLN A 162 -31.91 -6.44 2.18
CA GLN A 162 -32.21 -6.23 0.75
C GLN A 162 -31.55 -7.31 -0.11
N SER A 163 -32.30 -7.86 -1.07
CA SER A 163 -31.76 -8.85 -2.02
C SER A 163 -30.70 -8.21 -2.92
N TYR A 164 -29.61 -8.94 -3.19
CA TYR A 164 -28.53 -8.52 -4.10
C TYR A 164 -29.08 -8.05 -5.47
N GLU A 165 -30.13 -8.71 -5.95
CA GLU A 165 -30.80 -8.38 -7.22
C GLU A 165 -31.44 -7.00 -7.20
N GLU A 166 -32.14 -6.65 -6.13
CA GLU A 166 -32.78 -5.33 -5.95
C GLU A 166 -31.74 -4.21 -5.85
N MET A 167 -30.64 -4.48 -5.14
CA MET A 167 -29.52 -3.55 -5.04
C MET A 167 -28.86 -3.31 -6.40
N PHE A 168 -28.58 -4.37 -7.16
CA PHE A 168 -27.95 -4.29 -8.47
C PHE A 168 -28.80 -3.49 -9.46
N MET A 169 -30.11 -3.73 -9.50
CA MET A 169 -31.05 -3.04 -10.38
C MET A 169 -31.17 -1.55 -10.06
N LYS A 170 -31.11 -1.19 -8.78
CA LYS A 170 -31.11 0.20 -8.33
C LYS A 170 -29.81 0.94 -8.67
N ILE A 171 -28.68 0.22 -8.62
CA ILE A 171 -27.35 0.77 -8.94
C ILE A 171 -27.16 0.86 -10.46
N ASN A 172 -27.64 -0.10 -11.23
CA ASN A 172 -27.45 -0.20 -12.68
C ASN A 172 -28.79 -0.23 -13.44
N PRO A 173 -29.49 0.91 -13.60
CA PRO A 173 -30.76 0.94 -14.34
C PRO A 173 -30.54 0.65 -15.84
N LEU A 174 -31.45 -0.09 -16.49
CA LEU A 174 -31.34 -0.47 -17.92
C LEU A 174 -31.18 0.75 -18.84
N GLU A 175 -31.81 1.87 -18.46
CA GLU A 175 -31.74 3.15 -19.17
C GLU A 175 -30.34 3.78 -19.15
N ALA A 176 -29.49 3.43 -18.17
CA ALA A 176 -28.10 3.87 -18.09
C ALA A 176 -27.27 3.41 -19.30
N SER A 177 -27.47 2.17 -19.74
CA SER A 177 -26.76 1.57 -20.87
C SER A 177 -27.21 2.18 -22.21
N ALA A 178 -28.49 2.50 -22.36
CA ALA A 178 -29.03 3.14 -23.57
C ALA A 178 -28.66 4.63 -23.67
N ALA A 179 -28.63 5.36 -22.55
CA ALA A 179 -28.23 6.77 -22.49
C ALA A 179 -26.70 6.99 -22.64
N SER A 180 -25.91 5.91 -22.62
CA SER A 180 -24.44 5.93 -22.67
C SER A 180 -23.86 6.20 -24.06
N LYS A 181 -24.64 6.16 -25.15
CA LYS A 181 -24.07 6.26 -26.52
C LYS A 181 -23.41 7.62 -26.82
N ASN A 182 -23.79 8.70 -26.12
CA ASN A 182 -23.30 10.08 -26.39
C ASN A 182 -22.69 10.81 -25.18
N LYS A 183 -22.52 10.15 -24.02
CA LYS A 183 -21.92 10.76 -22.82
C LYS A 183 -20.54 10.19 -22.56
N SER A 184 -19.59 11.03 -22.13
CA SER A 184 -18.26 10.56 -21.72
C SER A 184 -18.41 9.56 -20.57
N LYS A 185 -17.62 8.49 -20.65
CA LYS A 185 -17.57 7.44 -19.61
C LYS A 185 -16.43 7.68 -18.61
N ASP A 186 -15.82 8.86 -18.66
CA ASP A 186 -14.77 9.28 -17.74
C ASP A 186 -15.38 9.68 -16.40
N ILE A 187 -14.71 9.29 -15.32
CA ILE A 187 -15.10 9.59 -13.94
C ILE A 187 -14.12 10.63 -13.42
N HIS A 188 -14.61 11.83 -13.13
CA HIS A 188 -13.85 12.88 -12.48
C HIS A 188 -14.58 13.33 -11.22
N LEU A 189 -13.95 13.09 -10.07
CA LEU A 189 -14.53 13.32 -8.76
C LEU A 189 -13.56 14.18 -7.95
N PRO A 190 -13.73 15.51 -7.95
CA PRO A 190 -12.89 16.40 -7.16
C PRO A 190 -13.26 16.34 -5.68
N SER A 191 -12.26 16.43 -4.81
CA SER A 191 -12.41 16.64 -3.36
C SER A 191 -13.32 15.63 -2.65
N ILE A 192 -13.06 14.33 -2.84
CA ILE A 192 -13.73 13.27 -2.09
C ILE A 192 -13.18 13.19 -0.67
N ASP A 193 -14.08 13.22 0.29
CA ASP A 193 -13.82 12.87 1.68
C ASP A 193 -14.45 11.51 1.98
N VAL A 194 -13.62 10.53 2.38
CA VAL A 194 -14.09 9.21 2.80
C VAL A 194 -13.72 9.00 4.25
N SER A 195 -14.72 8.70 5.08
CA SER A 195 -14.54 8.34 6.48
C SER A 195 -15.24 7.02 6.80
N PHE A 196 -14.61 6.23 7.65
CA PHE A 196 -15.20 5.00 8.20
C PHE A 196 -15.11 5.04 9.72
N GLY A 197 -16.26 5.13 10.39
CA GLY A 197 -16.32 5.36 11.83
C GLY A 197 -15.60 6.66 12.22
N SER A 198 -14.60 6.55 13.09
CA SER A 198 -13.77 7.68 13.55
C SER A 198 -12.56 7.99 12.65
N ASN A 199 -12.20 7.07 11.74
CA ASN A 199 -10.98 7.17 10.95
C ASN A 199 -11.27 7.85 9.60
N ARG A 200 -10.49 8.89 9.29
CA ARG A 200 -10.52 9.55 7.99
C ARG A 200 -9.62 8.77 7.03
N ILE A 201 -10.21 8.20 5.98
CA ILE A 201 -9.54 7.36 4.98
C ILE A 201 -9.03 8.23 3.83
N LEU A 202 -9.84 9.20 3.37
CA LEU A 202 -9.46 10.20 2.37
C LEU A 202 -9.91 11.59 2.83
N SER A 203 -9.09 12.60 2.53
CA SER A 203 -9.34 14.00 2.86
C SER A 203 -9.06 14.88 1.63
N GLY A 204 -10.10 15.37 0.97
CA GLY A 204 -10.02 16.24 -0.21
C GLY A 204 -9.31 15.57 -1.39
N ALA A 205 -9.42 14.25 -1.53
CA ALA A 205 -8.72 13.51 -2.57
C ALA A 205 -9.47 13.60 -3.91
N THR A 206 -8.75 13.77 -5.01
CA THR A 206 -9.35 13.81 -6.35
C THR A 206 -9.25 12.44 -7.00
N LEU A 207 -10.40 11.83 -7.36
CA LEU A 207 -10.45 10.57 -8.09
C LEU A 207 -10.68 10.81 -9.58
N THR A 208 -9.73 10.42 -10.44
CA THR A 208 -9.86 10.51 -11.90
C THR A 208 -9.65 9.16 -12.56
N LEU A 209 -10.69 8.65 -13.22
CA LEU A 209 -10.67 7.39 -13.96
C LEU A 209 -11.11 7.65 -15.39
N ALA A 210 -10.19 7.56 -16.35
CA ALA A 210 -10.49 7.66 -17.77
C ALA A 210 -11.03 6.32 -18.30
N HIS A 211 -11.94 6.38 -19.26
CA HIS A 211 -12.55 5.19 -19.84
C HIS A 211 -11.52 4.31 -20.56
N GLY A 212 -11.60 2.99 -20.34
CA GLY A 212 -10.72 2.00 -20.99
C GLY A 212 -9.30 1.92 -20.40
N ARG A 213 -9.03 2.64 -19.31
CA ARG A 213 -7.78 2.52 -18.56
C ARG A 213 -7.89 1.50 -17.43
N ARG A 214 -6.73 0.98 -17.03
CA ARG A 214 -6.61 -0.05 -16.00
C ARG A 214 -5.79 0.52 -14.84
N TYR A 215 -6.49 0.82 -13.75
CA TYR A 215 -5.93 1.44 -12.56
C TYR A 215 -5.60 0.39 -11.51
N GLY A 216 -4.36 0.35 -11.06
CA GLY A 216 -3.92 -0.41 -9.88
C GLY A 216 -3.93 0.47 -8.64
N LEU A 217 -4.80 0.19 -7.67
CA LEU A 217 -4.85 0.89 -6.39
C LEU A 217 -3.97 0.18 -5.36
N ILE A 218 -2.92 0.87 -4.93
CA ILE A 218 -1.94 0.36 -3.97
C ILE A 218 -1.90 1.25 -2.72
N GLY A 219 -1.56 0.64 -1.59
CA GLY A 219 -1.44 1.31 -0.29
C GLY A 219 -1.32 0.30 0.84
N ARG A 220 -0.93 0.76 2.02
CA ARG A 220 -0.79 -0.10 3.22
C ARG A 220 -2.14 -0.69 3.66
N ASN A 221 -2.09 -1.80 4.38
CA ASN A 221 -3.29 -2.45 4.91
C ASN A 221 -3.92 -1.58 5.98
N GLY A 222 -5.25 -1.47 5.90
CA GLY A 222 -6.03 -0.63 6.81
C GLY A 222 -6.10 0.85 6.43
N VAL A 223 -5.50 1.28 5.31
CA VAL A 223 -5.67 2.66 4.79
C VAL A 223 -7.07 2.88 4.22
N GLY A 224 -7.82 1.80 3.91
CA GLY A 224 -9.23 1.87 3.53
C GLY A 224 -9.53 1.62 2.05
N LYS A 225 -8.66 0.90 1.32
CA LYS A 225 -8.83 0.54 -0.10
C LYS A 225 -10.16 -0.17 -0.39
N SER A 226 -10.45 -1.24 0.34
CA SER A 226 -11.73 -1.97 0.23
C SER A 226 -12.93 -1.10 0.58
N THR A 227 -12.80 -0.21 1.56
CA THR A 227 -13.85 0.74 1.92
C THR A 227 -14.12 1.73 0.79
N LEU A 228 -13.07 2.25 0.14
CA LEU A 228 -13.20 3.11 -1.03
C LEU A 228 -13.94 2.38 -2.16
N LEU A 229 -13.55 1.15 -2.48
CA LEU A 229 -14.24 0.34 -3.49
C LEU A 229 -15.71 0.12 -3.15
N ARG A 230 -16.03 -0.21 -1.90
CA ARG A 230 -17.41 -0.41 -1.46
C ARG A 230 -18.25 0.86 -1.58
N GLN A 231 -17.70 2.02 -1.22
CA GLN A 231 -18.40 3.30 -1.36
C GLN A 231 -18.63 3.70 -2.82
N ILE A 232 -17.67 3.40 -3.70
CA ILE A 232 -17.81 3.56 -5.15
C ILE A 232 -18.92 2.62 -5.66
N ALA A 233 -18.91 1.36 -5.25
CA ALA A 233 -19.91 0.36 -5.64
C ALA A 233 -21.33 0.77 -5.21
N MET A 234 -21.47 1.28 -3.98
CA MET A 234 -22.75 1.74 -3.43
C MET A 234 -23.19 3.12 -3.94
N ARG A 235 -22.38 3.78 -4.79
CA ARG A 235 -22.60 5.16 -5.27
C ARG A 235 -22.77 6.18 -4.13
N GLU A 236 -22.12 5.96 -2.98
CA GLU A 236 -21.98 6.98 -1.93
C GLU A 236 -21.09 8.13 -2.41
N VAL A 237 -20.15 7.80 -3.30
CA VAL A 237 -19.39 8.77 -4.10
C VAL A 237 -20.21 9.11 -5.36
N PRO A 238 -20.31 10.39 -5.78
CA PRO A 238 -21.24 10.83 -6.83
C PRO A 238 -20.80 10.40 -8.23
N ILE A 239 -20.93 9.12 -8.55
CA ILE A 239 -20.58 8.55 -9.86
C ILE A 239 -21.75 8.73 -10.83
N PRO A 240 -21.50 9.12 -12.10
CA PRO A 240 -22.55 9.28 -13.08
C PRO A 240 -23.42 8.02 -13.26
N ALA A 241 -24.74 8.21 -13.32
CA ALA A 241 -25.69 7.09 -13.31
C ALA A 241 -25.63 6.20 -14.56
N HIS A 242 -25.12 6.72 -15.68
CA HIS A 242 -24.95 6.00 -16.94
C HIS A 242 -23.77 5.00 -16.94
N ILE A 243 -22.94 5.01 -15.90
CA ILE A 243 -21.80 4.10 -15.77
C ILE A 243 -22.24 2.88 -14.97
N THR A 244 -22.20 1.72 -15.62
CA THR A 244 -22.46 0.44 -14.96
C THR A 244 -21.27 0.04 -14.10
N ILE A 245 -21.51 -0.17 -12.82
CA ILE A 245 -20.49 -0.53 -11.83
C ILE A 245 -20.77 -1.95 -11.37
N LEU A 246 -19.72 -2.77 -11.31
CA LEU A 246 -19.79 -4.04 -10.62
C LEU A 246 -18.59 -4.18 -9.69
N PHE A 247 -18.91 -4.57 -8.46
CA PHE A 247 -17.93 -4.83 -7.42
C PHE A 247 -17.94 -6.30 -7.06
N VAL A 248 -16.76 -6.90 -7.08
CA VAL A 248 -16.55 -8.27 -6.64
C VAL A 248 -16.10 -8.22 -5.19
N GLU A 249 -17.01 -8.53 -4.27
CA GLU A 249 -16.68 -8.69 -2.85
C GLU A 249 -15.97 -10.03 -2.61
N GLN A 250 -15.15 -10.06 -1.55
CA GLN A 250 -14.55 -11.28 -1.04
C GLN A 250 -15.65 -12.16 -0.44
N GLU A 251 -15.71 -13.41 -0.92
CA GLU A 251 -16.56 -14.52 -0.47
C GLU A 251 -18.05 -14.48 -0.86
N ILE A 252 -18.41 -15.34 -1.82
CA ILE A 252 -19.81 -15.68 -2.12
C ILE A 252 -20.26 -16.84 -1.23
N VAL A 253 -21.42 -16.68 -0.59
CA VAL A 253 -22.09 -17.80 0.09
C VAL A 253 -22.56 -18.80 -0.96
N GLY A 254 -22.15 -20.05 -0.80
CA GLY A 254 -22.50 -21.11 -1.75
C GLY A 254 -23.96 -21.55 -1.58
N ASP A 255 -24.66 -21.66 -2.70
CA ASP A 255 -26.06 -22.08 -2.80
C ASP A 255 -26.19 -23.45 -3.49
N ASP A 256 -27.42 -23.93 -3.66
CA ASP A 256 -27.74 -25.16 -4.40
C ASP A 256 -27.71 -24.99 -5.93
N THR A 257 -27.53 -23.77 -6.43
CA THR A 257 -27.42 -23.48 -7.87
C THR A 257 -26.14 -24.09 -8.46
N SER A 258 -26.20 -24.54 -9.72
CA SER A 258 -25.02 -24.99 -10.45
C SER A 258 -24.07 -23.82 -10.72
N ALA A 259 -22.77 -24.10 -10.90
CA ALA A 259 -21.79 -23.04 -11.16
C ALA A 259 -22.11 -22.28 -12.45
N ILE A 260 -22.48 -22.97 -13.54
CA ILE A 260 -22.85 -22.32 -14.80
C ILE A 260 -24.11 -21.46 -14.68
N ASP A 261 -25.15 -21.95 -13.99
CA ASP A 261 -26.37 -21.17 -13.78
C ASP A 261 -26.14 -19.96 -12.89
N SER A 262 -25.23 -20.06 -11.91
CA SER A 262 -24.82 -18.93 -11.07
C SER A 262 -24.16 -17.81 -11.88
N VAL A 263 -23.35 -18.16 -12.89
CA VAL A 263 -22.76 -17.18 -13.84
C VAL A 263 -23.83 -16.56 -14.72
N LEU A 264 -24.75 -17.36 -15.26
CA LEU A 264 -25.83 -16.85 -16.11
C LEU A 264 -26.77 -15.90 -15.35
N LYS A 265 -27.08 -16.22 -14.09
CA LYS A 265 -27.88 -15.37 -13.19
C LYS A 265 -27.18 -14.09 -12.74
N ALA A 266 -25.87 -13.95 -12.96
CA ALA A 266 -25.15 -12.71 -12.64
C ALA A 266 -25.60 -11.55 -13.52
N ASP A 267 -26.02 -11.83 -14.75
CA ASP A 267 -26.67 -10.86 -15.61
C ASP A 267 -28.15 -10.74 -15.24
N VAL A 268 -28.40 -9.94 -14.21
CA VAL A 268 -29.74 -9.73 -13.62
C VAL A 268 -30.73 -9.24 -14.67
N TRP A 269 -30.29 -8.39 -15.60
CA TRP A 269 -31.16 -7.87 -16.66
C TRP A 269 -31.53 -8.94 -17.67
N ARG A 270 -30.59 -9.81 -18.06
CA ARG A 270 -30.90 -10.95 -18.92
C ARG A 270 -31.89 -11.90 -18.25
N ASP A 271 -31.66 -12.27 -17.00
CA ASP A 271 -32.57 -13.18 -16.27
C ASP A 271 -33.97 -12.56 -16.12
N HIS A 272 -34.05 -11.25 -15.82
CA HIS A 272 -35.31 -10.52 -15.74
C HIS A 272 -36.04 -10.49 -17.08
N LEU A 273 -35.34 -10.16 -18.18
CA LEU A 273 -35.93 -10.12 -19.53
C LEU A 273 -36.35 -11.51 -20.02
N MET A 274 -35.62 -12.58 -19.67
CA MET A 274 -36.02 -13.95 -19.99
C MET A 274 -37.26 -14.38 -19.21
N LYS A 275 -37.38 -14.00 -17.93
CA LYS A 275 -38.60 -14.22 -17.14
C LYS A 275 -39.77 -13.40 -17.69
N GLU A 276 -39.54 -12.14 -18.06
CA GLU A 276 -40.54 -11.28 -18.70
C GLU A 276 -41.00 -11.90 -20.02
N GLN A 277 -40.08 -12.36 -20.87
CA GLN A 277 -40.39 -13.05 -22.13
C GLN A 277 -41.28 -14.29 -21.86
N ALA A 278 -40.89 -15.17 -20.94
CA ALA A 278 -41.67 -16.38 -20.63
C ALA A 278 -43.08 -16.06 -20.09
N LEU A 279 -43.21 -14.98 -19.30
CA LEU A 279 -44.52 -14.52 -18.81
C LEU A 279 -45.37 -13.90 -19.92
N LEU A 280 -44.76 -13.13 -20.83
CA LEU A 280 -45.45 -12.56 -21.99
C LEU A 280 -45.90 -13.65 -22.96
N ASP A 281 -45.04 -14.64 -23.24
CA ASP A 281 -45.36 -15.82 -24.05
C ASP A 281 -46.54 -16.60 -23.45
N ALA A 282 -46.51 -16.88 -22.14
CA ALA A 282 -47.60 -17.56 -21.46
C ALA A 282 -48.93 -16.78 -21.55
N LYS A 283 -48.90 -15.47 -21.28
CA LYS A 283 -50.08 -14.60 -21.39
C LYS A 283 -50.61 -14.50 -22.82
N LEU A 284 -49.73 -14.48 -23.81
CA LEU A 284 -50.12 -14.48 -25.22
C LEU A 284 -50.85 -15.78 -25.57
N THR A 285 -50.33 -16.94 -25.11
CA THR A 285 -50.99 -18.23 -25.33
C THR A 285 -52.34 -18.36 -24.62
N GLU A 286 -52.52 -17.74 -23.45
CA GLU A 286 -53.81 -17.66 -22.76
C GLU A 286 -54.81 -16.80 -23.53
N LEU A 287 -54.38 -15.63 -24.01
CA LEU A 287 -55.22 -14.72 -24.79
C LEU A 287 -55.52 -15.23 -26.21
N ASP A 288 -54.67 -16.09 -26.77
CA ASP A 288 -54.93 -16.80 -28.03
C ASP A 288 -56.03 -17.87 -27.87
N ALA A 289 -56.27 -18.35 -26.64
CA ALA A 289 -57.31 -19.33 -26.32
C ALA A 289 -58.68 -18.69 -26.00
N GLU A 290 -58.69 -17.42 -25.58
CA GLU A 290 -59.91 -16.61 -25.42
C GLU A 290 -60.27 -15.97 -26.79
N GLY A 291 -61.54 -16.06 -27.22
CA GLY A 291 -61.95 -15.74 -28.60
C GLY A 291 -61.75 -14.28 -29.06
N ASP A 292 -62.13 -13.98 -30.31
CA ASP A 292 -61.93 -12.70 -31.02
C ASP A 292 -62.80 -11.52 -30.52
N ASP A 293 -62.75 -11.23 -29.22
CA ASP A 293 -63.34 -10.02 -28.66
C ASP A 293 -62.36 -8.84 -28.81
N LYS A 294 -62.87 -7.67 -29.21
CA LYS A 294 -62.04 -6.50 -29.59
C LYS A 294 -61.05 -6.06 -28.51
N ARG A 295 -61.40 -6.26 -27.23
CA ARG A 295 -60.53 -5.98 -26.07
C ARG A 295 -59.32 -6.90 -25.99
N PHE A 296 -59.47 -8.16 -26.38
CA PHE A 296 -58.37 -9.13 -26.39
C PHE A 296 -57.44 -8.91 -27.58
N VAL A 297 -57.96 -8.42 -28.71
CA VAL A 297 -57.13 -8.01 -29.86
C VAL A 297 -56.19 -6.86 -29.50
N ASP A 298 -56.71 -5.79 -28.89
CA ASP A 298 -55.88 -4.65 -28.47
C ASP A 298 -54.82 -5.07 -27.42
N ALA A 299 -55.19 -5.94 -26.47
CA ALA A 299 -54.25 -6.46 -25.46
C ALA A 299 -53.17 -7.38 -26.06
N ARG A 300 -53.51 -8.18 -27.08
CA ARG A 300 -52.54 -9.02 -27.81
C ARG A 300 -51.54 -8.17 -28.59
N GLU A 301 -52.00 -7.10 -29.24
CA GLU A 301 -51.12 -6.17 -29.95
C GLU A 301 -50.14 -5.46 -28.98
N GLU A 302 -50.60 -5.01 -27.82
CA GLU A 302 -49.75 -4.37 -26.80
C GLU A 302 -48.70 -5.35 -26.24
N LEU A 303 -49.10 -6.59 -25.90
CA LEU A 303 -48.18 -7.62 -25.40
C LEU A 303 -47.18 -8.05 -26.47
N SER A 304 -47.61 -8.18 -27.73
CA SER A 304 -46.73 -8.51 -28.85
C SER A 304 -45.71 -7.42 -29.13
N ALA A 305 -46.12 -6.14 -29.06
CA ALA A 305 -45.21 -5.01 -29.18
C ALA A 305 -44.15 -5.02 -28.05
N ARG A 306 -44.57 -5.28 -26.81
CA ARG A 306 -43.65 -5.40 -25.67
C ARG A 306 -42.71 -6.60 -25.81
N LEU A 307 -43.21 -7.74 -26.26
CA LEU A 307 -42.43 -8.94 -26.51
C LEU A 307 -41.38 -8.72 -27.61
N SER A 308 -41.73 -8.02 -28.68
CA SER A 308 -40.78 -7.62 -29.74
C SER A 308 -39.67 -6.71 -29.20
N GLU A 309 -40.00 -5.77 -28.31
CA GLU A 309 -39.02 -4.93 -27.62
C GLU A 309 -38.06 -5.76 -26.75
N VAL A 310 -38.61 -6.71 -25.97
CA VAL A 310 -37.82 -7.62 -25.11
C VAL A 310 -36.91 -8.52 -25.97
N HIS A 311 -37.40 -9.06 -27.09
CA HIS A 311 -36.58 -9.84 -28.03
C HIS A 311 -35.44 -9.03 -28.63
N THR A 312 -35.71 -7.79 -29.04
CA THR A 312 -34.67 -6.89 -29.56
C THR A 312 -33.59 -6.65 -28.52
N ARG A 313 -33.99 -6.39 -27.26
CA ARG A 313 -33.05 -6.20 -26.14
C ARG A 313 -32.25 -7.46 -25.80
N LEU A 314 -32.88 -8.64 -25.80
CA LEU A 314 -32.20 -9.92 -25.58
C LEU A 314 -31.22 -10.26 -26.72
N SER A 315 -31.56 -9.88 -27.95
CA SER A 315 -30.65 -9.99 -29.10
C SER A 315 -29.46 -9.05 -28.95
N ASP A 316 -29.66 -7.79 -28.55
CA ASP A 316 -28.59 -6.82 -28.31
C ASP A 316 -27.63 -7.26 -27.19
N MET A 317 -28.11 -8.06 -26.23
CA MET A 317 -27.34 -8.62 -25.12
C MET A 317 -26.63 -9.94 -25.47
N ASP A 318 -26.75 -10.43 -26.71
CA ASP A 318 -26.24 -11.74 -27.14
C ASP A 318 -26.65 -12.88 -26.19
N ALA A 319 -27.92 -12.89 -25.75
CA ALA A 319 -28.39 -13.80 -24.72
C ALA A 319 -28.29 -15.29 -25.12
N ALA A 320 -28.42 -15.60 -26.42
CA ALA A 320 -28.33 -16.95 -26.97
C ALA A 320 -26.91 -17.55 -26.86
N SER A 321 -25.86 -16.73 -27.02
CA SER A 321 -24.46 -17.18 -26.86
C SER A 321 -24.03 -17.29 -25.40
N GLY A 322 -24.89 -16.85 -24.47
CA GLY A 322 -24.60 -16.75 -23.05
C GLY A 322 -24.05 -18.04 -22.41
N PRO A 323 -24.68 -19.21 -22.58
CA PRO A 323 -24.20 -20.47 -21.98
C PRO A 323 -22.80 -20.86 -22.46
N ALA A 324 -22.53 -20.74 -23.76
CA ALA A 324 -21.21 -21.04 -24.33
C ALA A 324 -20.13 -20.09 -23.79
N ARG A 325 -20.44 -18.79 -23.67
CA ARG A 325 -19.54 -17.80 -23.07
C ARG A 325 -19.28 -18.08 -21.58
N ALA A 326 -20.32 -18.40 -20.81
CA ALA A 326 -20.19 -18.74 -19.40
C ALA A 326 -19.32 -19.99 -19.19
N ALA A 327 -19.53 -21.04 -20.00
CA ALA A 327 -18.72 -22.25 -19.97
C ALA A 327 -17.24 -21.97 -20.31
N ALA A 328 -16.97 -21.14 -21.32
CA ALA A 328 -15.60 -20.76 -21.69
C ALA A 328 -14.88 -19.96 -20.59
N LEU A 329 -15.57 -19.02 -19.93
CA LEU A 329 -15.00 -18.27 -18.80
C LEU A 329 -14.70 -19.18 -17.60
N LEU A 330 -15.62 -20.09 -17.28
CA LEU A 330 -15.44 -21.07 -16.21
C LEU A 330 -14.26 -22.02 -16.52
N ALA A 331 -14.16 -22.51 -17.75
CA ALA A 331 -13.04 -23.34 -18.19
C ALA A 331 -11.69 -22.59 -18.06
N GLY A 332 -11.64 -21.32 -18.46
CA GLY A 332 -10.44 -20.47 -18.31
C GLY A 332 -9.99 -20.28 -16.85
N LEU A 333 -10.94 -20.23 -15.91
CA LEU A 333 -10.68 -20.15 -14.47
C LEU A 333 -10.41 -21.52 -13.81
N GLY A 334 -10.42 -22.59 -14.59
CA GLY A 334 -10.06 -23.95 -14.17
C GLY A 334 -11.23 -24.84 -13.76
N PHE A 335 -12.47 -24.51 -14.13
CA PHE A 335 -13.62 -25.41 -13.94
C PHE A 335 -13.78 -26.38 -15.11
N ASP A 336 -13.59 -27.67 -14.84
CA ASP A 336 -13.89 -28.75 -15.79
C ASP A 336 -15.40 -28.83 -16.07
N GLU A 337 -15.79 -29.44 -17.18
CA GLU A 337 -17.20 -29.56 -17.60
C GLU A 337 -18.09 -30.22 -16.54
N GLN A 338 -17.56 -31.22 -15.82
CA GLN A 338 -18.26 -31.85 -14.70
C GLN A 338 -18.43 -30.90 -13.51
N ASP A 339 -17.42 -30.07 -13.24
CA ASP A 339 -17.47 -29.11 -12.15
C ASP A 339 -18.43 -27.95 -12.46
N GLN A 340 -18.58 -27.55 -13.72
CA GLN A 340 -19.53 -26.52 -14.11
C GLN A 340 -21.00 -26.85 -13.75
N GLN A 341 -21.34 -28.15 -13.70
CA GLN A 341 -22.67 -28.61 -13.33
C GLN A 341 -22.85 -28.85 -11.81
N ARG A 342 -21.76 -28.80 -11.02
CA ARG A 342 -21.84 -29.04 -9.58
C ARG A 342 -22.42 -27.84 -8.83
N PRO A 343 -23.09 -28.09 -7.69
CA PRO A 343 -23.69 -27.02 -6.89
C PRO A 343 -22.63 -26.16 -6.19
N THR A 344 -22.89 -24.86 -6.10
CA THR A 344 -21.94 -23.87 -5.59
C THR A 344 -21.53 -24.10 -4.12
N LYS A 345 -22.41 -24.68 -3.29
CA LYS A 345 -22.10 -25.10 -1.91
C LYS A 345 -20.97 -26.14 -1.81
N SER A 346 -20.77 -26.97 -2.83
CA SER A 346 -19.78 -28.06 -2.80
C SER A 346 -18.34 -27.58 -3.03
N PHE A 347 -18.18 -26.34 -3.49
CA PHE A 347 -16.90 -25.71 -3.74
C PHE A 347 -16.33 -25.08 -2.47
N SER A 348 -14.99 -25.11 -2.35
CA SER A 348 -14.27 -24.40 -1.30
C SER A 348 -14.25 -22.89 -1.56
N GLY A 349 -13.85 -22.09 -0.56
CA GLY A 349 -13.84 -20.63 -0.66
C GLY A 349 -13.14 -20.07 -1.89
N GLY A 350 -11.95 -20.59 -2.24
CA GLY A 350 -11.21 -20.15 -3.43
C GLY A 350 -11.92 -20.43 -4.75
N TRP A 351 -12.57 -21.58 -4.87
CA TRP A 351 -13.42 -21.90 -6.03
C TRP A 351 -14.65 -20.98 -6.10
N ARG A 352 -15.24 -20.61 -4.96
CA ARG A 352 -16.34 -19.64 -4.92
C ARG A 352 -15.87 -18.23 -5.31
N MET A 353 -14.64 -17.84 -4.96
CA MET A 353 -14.04 -16.58 -5.42
C MET A 353 -13.84 -16.58 -6.93
N ARG A 354 -13.35 -17.68 -7.52
CA ARG A 354 -13.26 -17.80 -8.98
C ARG A 354 -14.62 -17.72 -9.65
N LEU A 355 -15.64 -18.32 -9.05
CA LEU A 355 -17.01 -18.18 -9.52
C LEU A 355 -17.49 -16.73 -9.44
N ALA A 356 -17.16 -16.00 -8.38
CA ALA A 356 -17.45 -14.56 -8.24
C ALA A 356 -16.84 -13.74 -9.38
N LEU A 357 -15.59 -14.03 -9.71
CA LEU A 357 -14.90 -13.42 -10.83
C LEU A 357 -15.53 -13.80 -12.16
N ALA A 358 -15.88 -15.08 -12.37
CA ALA A 358 -16.57 -15.52 -13.58
C ALA A 358 -17.90 -14.77 -13.79
N ARG A 359 -18.70 -14.64 -12.72
CA ARG A 359 -19.93 -13.84 -12.69
C ARG A 359 -19.66 -12.40 -13.11
N ALA A 360 -18.59 -11.80 -12.59
CA ALA A 360 -18.28 -10.41 -12.86
C ALA A 360 -17.76 -10.14 -14.27
N LEU A 361 -16.89 -11.02 -14.77
CA LEU A 361 -16.37 -10.96 -16.13
C LEU A 361 -17.47 -11.22 -17.18
N PHE A 362 -18.49 -12.00 -16.83
CA PHE A 362 -19.64 -12.28 -17.70
C PHE A 362 -20.51 -11.04 -17.94
N VAL A 363 -20.78 -10.24 -16.90
CA VAL A 363 -21.66 -9.05 -16.95
C VAL A 363 -21.09 -7.92 -17.80
N LYS A 364 -19.75 -7.83 -17.95
CA LYS A 364 -19.07 -6.77 -18.72
C LYS A 364 -19.48 -5.33 -18.33
N PRO A 365 -19.30 -4.92 -17.06
CA PRO A 365 -19.57 -3.56 -16.61
C PRO A 365 -18.64 -2.52 -17.26
N SER A 366 -19.06 -1.26 -17.28
CA SER A 366 -18.23 -0.14 -17.74
C SER A 366 -17.10 0.18 -16.76
N LEU A 367 -17.34 0.02 -15.46
CA LEU A 367 -16.36 0.09 -14.39
C LEU A 367 -16.37 -1.23 -13.61
N LEU A 368 -15.30 -2.01 -13.74
CA LEU A 368 -15.08 -3.23 -12.97
C LEU A 368 -14.17 -2.94 -11.77
N LEU A 369 -14.66 -3.24 -10.57
CA LEU A 369 -13.93 -3.09 -9.31
C LEU A 369 -13.55 -4.47 -8.78
N LEU A 370 -12.25 -4.72 -8.64
CA LEU A 370 -11.72 -5.98 -8.12
C LEU A 370 -10.93 -5.71 -6.83
N ASP A 371 -11.29 -6.38 -5.74
CA ASP A 371 -10.58 -6.30 -4.46
C ASP A 371 -9.77 -7.57 -4.22
N GLU A 372 -8.45 -7.47 -4.39
CA GLU A 372 -7.47 -8.56 -4.30
C GLU A 372 -7.88 -9.82 -5.10
N PRO A 373 -8.07 -9.72 -6.44
CA PRO A 373 -8.48 -10.85 -7.25
C PRO A 373 -7.41 -11.94 -7.32
N SER A 374 -6.14 -11.63 -7.07
CA SER A 374 -5.05 -12.60 -7.01
C SER A 374 -5.19 -13.56 -5.82
N ASN A 375 -5.94 -13.19 -4.79
CA ASN A 375 -6.10 -14.02 -3.60
C ASN A 375 -6.96 -15.24 -3.91
N HIS A 376 -6.53 -16.42 -3.47
CA HIS A 376 -7.23 -17.69 -3.64
C HIS A 376 -7.35 -18.21 -5.10
N ILE A 377 -6.54 -17.69 -6.02
CA ILE A 377 -6.45 -18.16 -7.41
C ILE A 377 -5.12 -18.88 -7.64
N ASP A 378 -5.17 -20.03 -8.31
CA ASP A 378 -3.96 -20.77 -8.69
C ASP A 378 -3.20 -20.01 -9.78
N LEU A 379 -1.89 -20.24 -9.86
CA LEU A 379 -1.02 -19.70 -10.91
C LEU A 379 -1.58 -19.84 -12.33
N ASN A 380 -2.24 -20.97 -12.62
CA ASN A 380 -2.78 -21.24 -13.96
C ASN A 380 -3.97 -20.31 -14.28
N ALA A 381 -4.91 -20.19 -13.34
CA ALA A 381 -6.08 -19.34 -13.50
C ALA A 381 -5.73 -17.86 -13.41
N LEU A 382 -4.70 -17.51 -12.63
CA LEU A 382 -4.17 -16.14 -12.54
C LEU A 382 -3.56 -15.70 -13.87
N ALA A 383 -2.73 -16.53 -14.49
CA ALA A 383 -2.13 -16.22 -15.80
C ALA A 383 -3.21 -16.04 -16.89
N TRP A 384 -4.24 -16.88 -16.89
CA TRP A 384 -5.38 -16.70 -17.79
C TRP A 384 -6.14 -15.40 -17.51
N LEU A 385 -6.34 -15.06 -16.23
CA LEU A 385 -7.00 -13.82 -15.82
C LEU A 385 -6.21 -12.58 -16.25
N GLU A 386 -4.87 -12.60 -16.12
CA GLU A 386 -3.97 -11.55 -16.61
C GLU A 386 -4.18 -11.31 -18.10
N ASP A 387 -4.09 -12.36 -18.93
CA ASP A 387 -4.29 -12.28 -20.37
C ASP A 387 -5.70 -11.76 -20.73
N TYR A 388 -6.73 -12.22 -20.02
CA TYR A 388 -8.10 -11.78 -20.25
C TYR A 388 -8.28 -10.29 -19.90
N LEU A 389 -7.77 -9.84 -18.75
CA LEU A 389 -7.88 -8.46 -18.28
C LEU A 389 -7.07 -7.47 -19.12
N GLN A 390 -5.98 -7.90 -19.77
CA GLN A 390 -5.26 -7.06 -20.73
C GLN A 390 -6.13 -6.65 -21.93
N THR A 391 -7.01 -7.54 -22.37
CA THR A 391 -7.93 -7.29 -23.49
C THR A 391 -9.25 -6.63 -23.08
N TRP A 392 -9.39 -6.26 -21.80
CA TRP A 392 -10.62 -5.69 -21.27
C TRP A 392 -10.92 -4.31 -21.87
N PRO A 393 -12.11 -4.08 -22.47
CA PRO A 393 -12.45 -2.82 -23.13
C PRO A 393 -12.97 -1.73 -22.17
N GLY A 394 -13.40 -2.11 -20.96
CA GLY A 394 -13.94 -1.20 -19.95
C GLY A 394 -12.87 -0.59 -19.05
N THR A 395 -13.29 0.24 -18.10
CA THR A 395 -12.41 0.74 -17.04
C THR A 395 -12.25 -0.33 -15.96
N LEU A 396 -11.01 -0.57 -15.55
CA LEU A 396 -10.68 -1.51 -14.50
C LEU A 396 -10.07 -0.74 -13.32
N LEU A 397 -10.54 -0.98 -12.10
CA LEU A 397 -9.90 -0.54 -10.87
C LEU A 397 -9.63 -1.78 -10.01
N VAL A 398 -8.36 -2.16 -9.91
CA VAL A 398 -7.94 -3.33 -9.13
C VAL A 398 -7.17 -2.89 -7.91
N VAL A 399 -7.60 -3.35 -6.74
CA VAL A 399 -6.76 -3.39 -5.55
C VAL A 399 -6.02 -4.71 -5.58
N SER A 400 -4.70 -4.67 -5.60
CA SER A 400 -3.89 -5.88 -5.48
C SER A 400 -2.58 -5.56 -4.77
N HIS A 401 -2.10 -6.50 -3.98
CA HIS A 401 -0.74 -6.51 -3.45
C HIS A 401 0.26 -7.26 -4.34
N ASP A 402 -0.22 -7.95 -5.38
CA ASP A 402 0.62 -8.70 -6.31
C ASP A 402 1.26 -7.75 -7.34
N ARG A 403 2.58 -7.63 -7.26
CA ARG A 403 3.38 -6.77 -8.15
C ARG A 403 3.38 -7.29 -9.58
N ALA A 404 3.47 -8.61 -9.78
CA ALA A 404 3.55 -9.19 -11.13
C ALA A 404 2.23 -9.01 -11.87
N PHE A 405 1.12 -9.25 -11.17
CA PHE A 405 -0.22 -9.02 -11.67
C PHE A 405 -0.44 -7.53 -12.02
N LEU A 406 -0.07 -6.61 -11.11
CA LEU A 406 -0.18 -5.17 -11.37
C LEU A 406 0.71 -4.71 -12.53
N ASP A 407 1.91 -5.28 -12.68
CA ASP A 407 2.81 -4.93 -13.78
C ASP A 407 2.26 -5.40 -15.14
N ALA A 408 1.60 -6.56 -15.16
CA ALA A 408 1.00 -7.13 -16.37
C ALA A 408 -0.32 -6.46 -16.79
N VAL A 409 -1.15 -6.04 -15.82
CA VAL A 409 -2.52 -5.56 -16.09
C VAL A 409 -2.64 -4.03 -16.02
N ALA A 410 -1.98 -3.36 -15.08
CA ALA A 410 -2.21 -1.93 -14.83
C ALA A 410 -1.51 -1.03 -15.86
N THR A 411 -2.22 0.01 -16.32
CA THR A 411 -1.68 1.10 -17.15
C THR A 411 -1.31 2.33 -16.31
N ASP A 412 -1.99 2.50 -15.19
CA ASP A 412 -1.83 3.61 -14.27
C ASP A 412 -1.90 3.07 -12.84
N ILE A 413 -1.06 3.58 -11.97
CA ILE A 413 -1.01 3.22 -10.56
C ILE A 413 -1.52 4.39 -9.72
N VAL A 414 -2.49 4.11 -8.85
CA VAL A 414 -3.03 5.03 -7.86
C VAL A 414 -2.46 4.64 -6.50
N HIS A 415 -1.61 5.49 -5.94
CA HIS A 415 -1.00 5.27 -4.63
C HIS A 415 -1.79 6.02 -3.56
N GLN A 416 -2.41 5.27 -2.65
CA GLN A 416 -3.12 5.81 -1.50
C GLN A 416 -2.19 5.89 -0.30
N HIS A 417 -1.88 7.12 0.12
CA HIS A 417 -1.06 7.40 1.30
C HIS A 417 -1.54 8.69 1.99
N SER A 418 -1.36 8.77 3.32
CA SER A 418 -1.63 9.97 4.12
C SER A 418 -2.97 10.67 3.86
N GLY A 419 -4.02 9.89 3.54
CA GLY A 419 -5.36 10.40 3.24
C GLY A 419 -5.52 11.03 1.85
N ARG A 420 -4.58 10.81 0.93
CA ARG A 420 -4.54 11.33 -0.44
C ARG A 420 -4.38 10.21 -1.47
N LEU A 421 -4.59 10.56 -2.74
CA LEU A 421 -4.42 9.68 -3.89
C LEU A 421 -3.44 10.33 -4.87
N ASP A 422 -2.30 9.68 -5.09
CA ASP A 422 -1.32 10.11 -6.08
C ASP A 422 -1.38 9.22 -7.32
N TYR A 423 -1.28 9.86 -8.49
CA TYR A 423 -1.36 9.17 -9.78
C TYR A 423 0.00 9.04 -10.44
N TYR A 424 0.29 7.84 -10.89
CA TYR A 424 1.49 7.51 -11.64
C TYR A 424 1.08 6.83 -12.93
N LYS A 425 1.59 7.33 -14.06
CA LYS A 425 1.39 6.69 -15.37
C LYS A 425 2.45 5.62 -15.54
N GLY A 426 2.06 4.42 -15.94
CA GLY A 426 2.98 3.30 -16.12
C GLY A 426 2.60 2.07 -15.31
N ASN A 427 3.41 1.04 -15.46
CA ASN A 427 3.30 -0.21 -14.71
C ASN A 427 3.85 -0.06 -13.27
N PHE A 428 3.70 -1.11 -12.45
CA PHE A 428 4.16 -1.09 -11.06
C PHE A 428 5.67 -0.82 -10.94
N THR A 429 6.48 -1.38 -11.85
CA THR A 429 7.93 -1.21 -11.83
C THR A 429 8.34 0.25 -12.05
N GLN A 430 7.74 0.93 -13.03
CA GLN A 430 7.98 2.36 -13.30
C GLN A 430 7.50 3.25 -12.15
N PHE A 431 6.36 2.89 -11.54
CA PHE A 431 5.88 3.56 -10.34
C PHE A 431 6.93 3.46 -9.21
N TYR A 432 7.44 2.27 -8.92
CA TYR A 432 8.36 2.04 -7.81
C TYR A 432 9.69 2.78 -7.99
N SER A 433 10.25 2.79 -9.21
CA SER A 433 11.47 3.54 -9.50
C SER A 433 11.26 5.05 -9.35
N THR A 434 10.17 5.57 -9.92
CA THR A 434 9.83 7.01 -9.87
C THR A 434 9.57 7.46 -8.43
N LYS A 435 8.87 6.65 -7.64
CA LYS A 435 8.63 6.90 -6.22
C LYS A 435 9.95 6.92 -5.45
N SER A 436 10.78 5.88 -5.59
CA SER A 436 12.06 5.80 -4.87
C SER A 436 13.01 6.96 -5.20
N GLU A 437 13.06 7.39 -6.47
CA GLU A 437 13.84 8.57 -6.87
C GLU A 437 13.30 9.86 -6.26
N ARG A 438 11.98 10.05 -6.29
CA ARG A 438 11.32 11.19 -5.64
C ARG A 438 11.61 11.23 -4.14
N ASP A 439 11.51 10.09 -3.45
CA ASP A 439 11.75 10.00 -2.01
C ASP A 439 13.21 10.29 -1.65
N LYS A 440 14.16 9.77 -2.45
CA LYS A 440 15.60 10.08 -2.29
C LYS A 440 15.88 11.56 -2.49
N ASN A 441 15.28 12.19 -3.50
CA ASN A 441 15.44 13.61 -3.77
C ASN A 441 14.86 14.47 -2.64
N LEU A 442 13.63 14.17 -2.18
CA LEU A 442 13.00 14.84 -1.05
C LEU A 442 13.82 14.70 0.23
N LYS A 443 14.36 13.51 0.50
CA LYS A 443 15.23 13.29 1.66
C LYS A 443 16.51 14.11 1.56
N LYS A 444 17.16 14.13 0.40
CA LYS A 444 18.38 14.92 0.17
C LYS A 444 18.11 16.43 0.32
N GLU A 445 17.01 16.93 -0.26
CA GLU A 445 16.59 18.33 -0.12
C GLU A 445 16.28 18.70 1.33
N TYR A 446 15.64 17.79 2.09
CA TYR A 446 15.40 18.00 3.51
C TYR A 446 16.70 18.02 4.31
N GLU A 447 17.62 17.08 4.07
CA GLU A 447 18.92 17.00 4.74
C GLU A 447 19.76 18.26 4.48
N THR A 448 19.85 18.72 3.22
CA THR A 448 20.61 19.93 2.87
C THR A 448 20.01 21.18 3.53
N GLN A 449 18.68 21.32 3.56
CA GLN A 449 18.05 22.45 4.24
C GLN A 449 18.17 22.38 5.77
N MET A 450 18.16 21.19 6.36
CA MET A 450 18.40 20.99 7.79
C MET A 450 19.84 21.30 8.17
N GLU A 451 20.82 20.91 7.37
CA GLU A 451 22.22 21.29 7.54
C GLU A 451 22.40 22.79 7.44
N TYR A 452 21.76 23.43 6.45
CA TYR A 452 21.78 24.89 6.31
C TYR A 452 21.19 25.59 7.54
N ARG A 453 20.04 25.12 8.05
CA ARG A 453 19.43 25.63 9.29
C ARG A 453 20.34 25.43 10.50
N LYS A 454 20.95 24.25 10.66
CA LYS A 454 21.90 23.97 11.76
C LYS A 454 23.13 24.88 11.69
N HIS A 455 23.66 25.12 10.50
CA HIS A 455 24.80 26.01 10.30
C HIS A 455 24.47 27.46 10.67
N LEU A 456 23.32 27.97 10.19
CA LEU A 456 22.83 29.30 10.58
C LEU A 456 22.63 29.40 12.10
N GLN A 457 22.04 28.39 12.73
CA GLN A 457 21.83 28.35 14.17
C GLN A 457 23.15 28.34 14.95
N ALA A 458 24.12 27.53 14.55
CA ALA A 458 25.45 27.48 15.19
C ALA A 458 26.19 28.83 15.08
N PHE A 459 26.04 29.53 13.95
CA PHE A 459 26.59 30.88 13.78
C PHE A 459 25.88 31.89 14.69
N ILE A 460 24.55 31.84 14.77
CA ILE A 460 23.77 32.70 15.66
C ILE A 460 24.19 32.46 17.11
N ASP A 461 24.21 31.21 17.57
CA ASP A 461 24.53 30.88 18.97
C ASP A 461 25.95 31.29 19.36
N ARG A 462 26.91 31.14 18.45
CA ARG A 462 28.31 31.52 18.69
C ARG A 462 28.52 33.04 18.74
N TRP A 463 27.77 33.81 17.94
CA TRP A 463 28.05 35.24 17.74
C TRP A 463 26.96 36.19 18.26
N ARG A 464 25.86 35.69 18.84
CA ARG A 464 24.75 36.49 19.39
C ARG A 464 25.18 37.48 20.47
N TYR A 465 26.20 37.13 21.26
CA TYR A 465 26.68 37.93 22.38
C TYR A 465 27.89 38.80 22.06
N ASN A 466 28.44 38.72 20.84
CA ASN A 466 29.60 39.52 20.45
C ASN A 466 29.15 40.84 19.80
N ALA A 467 29.54 41.98 20.39
CA ALA A 467 29.09 43.31 20.00
C ALA A 467 29.41 43.69 18.53
N ASN A 468 30.52 43.19 17.97
CA ASN A 468 30.93 43.51 16.60
C ASN A 468 30.19 42.68 15.53
N ARG A 469 29.75 41.46 15.87
CA ARG A 469 29.07 40.53 14.93
C ARG A 469 27.56 40.39 15.19
N ALA A 470 27.02 41.11 16.18
CA ALA A 470 25.61 41.10 16.54
C ALA A 470 24.67 41.50 15.39
N ALA A 471 25.06 42.45 14.54
CA ALA A 471 24.26 42.87 13.38
C ALA A 471 24.13 41.75 12.31
N GLN A 472 25.20 41.00 12.07
CA GLN A 472 25.21 39.86 11.15
C GLN A 472 24.42 38.66 11.72
N ALA A 473 24.53 38.42 13.03
CA ALA A 473 23.71 37.42 13.72
C ALA A 473 22.21 37.78 13.64
N GLN A 474 21.83 39.05 13.82
CA GLN A 474 20.45 39.52 13.65
C GLN A 474 19.91 39.35 12.23
N MET A 475 20.73 39.62 11.20
CA MET A 475 20.35 39.39 9.80
C MET A 475 20.08 37.89 9.55
N LYS A 476 20.96 37.01 10.03
CA LYS A 476 20.82 35.56 9.88
C LYS A 476 19.64 35.00 10.68
N ILE A 477 19.30 35.57 11.84
CA ILE A 477 18.05 35.26 12.56
C ILE A 477 16.83 35.56 11.67
N LYS A 478 16.83 36.71 10.99
CA LYS A 478 15.74 37.10 10.08
C LYS A 478 15.66 36.22 8.83
N ILE A 479 16.80 35.68 8.36
CA ILE A 479 16.85 34.69 7.27
C ILE A 479 16.29 33.35 7.76
N LEU A 480 16.65 32.94 8.97
CA LEU A 480 16.12 31.72 9.59
C LEU A 480 14.60 31.78 9.79
N GLU A 481 14.07 32.92 10.22
CA GLU A 481 12.61 33.17 10.37
C GLU A 481 11.86 33.19 9.04
N LYS A 482 12.53 33.53 7.93
CA LYS A 482 11.93 33.57 6.58
C LYS A 482 12.03 32.25 5.83
N LEU A 483 12.86 31.31 6.29
CA LEU A 483 12.96 29.98 5.67
C LEU A 483 11.63 29.24 5.86
N PRO A 484 11.01 28.72 4.78
CA PRO A 484 9.73 28.01 4.88
C PRO A 484 9.84 26.83 5.85
N ASP A 485 8.79 26.58 6.61
CA ASP A 485 8.72 25.45 7.53
C ASP A 485 8.80 24.13 6.75
N LEU A 486 9.94 23.47 6.88
CA LEU A 486 10.14 22.12 6.37
C LEU A 486 9.31 21.14 7.18
N GLN A 487 8.35 20.51 6.52
CA GLN A 487 7.81 19.26 7.01
C GLN A 487 8.87 18.18 6.82
N PRO A 488 9.22 17.41 7.86
CA PRO A 488 10.10 16.26 7.67
C PRO A 488 9.51 15.36 6.59
N PRO A 489 10.33 14.83 5.66
CA PRO A 489 9.85 13.83 4.72
C PRO A 489 9.21 12.71 5.53
N GLU A 490 8.04 12.25 5.10
CA GLU A 490 7.38 11.12 5.75
C GLU A 490 8.37 9.95 5.73
N GLN A 491 8.88 9.60 6.91
CA GLN A 491 9.72 8.41 7.05
C GLN A 491 8.78 7.22 6.95
N GLU A 492 8.77 6.56 5.80
CA GLU A 492 8.21 5.23 5.72
C GLU A 492 9.04 4.36 6.67
N GLU A 493 8.42 3.92 7.78
CA GLU A 493 9.02 2.99 8.72
C GLU A 493 9.31 1.69 7.97
N THR A 494 10.54 1.52 7.48
CA THR A 494 10.92 0.32 6.74
C THR A 494 10.68 -0.89 7.61
N GLU A 495 9.83 -1.80 7.12
CA GLU A 495 9.51 -3.02 7.83
C GLU A 495 10.76 -3.91 7.93
N GLN A 496 11.20 -4.22 9.16
CA GLN A 496 12.35 -5.09 9.41
C GLN A 496 11.93 -6.20 10.35
N PHE A 497 11.80 -7.41 9.80
CA PHE A 497 11.56 -8.60 10.61
C PHE A 497 12.88 -9.20 11.07
N LYS A 498 12.93 -9.65 12.33
CA LYS A 498 14.10 -10.32 12.90
C LYS A 498 13.69 -11.64 13.54
N PHE A 499 14.14 -12.74 12.93
CA PHE A 499 14.02 -14.07 13.52
C PHE A 499 15.20 -14.34 14.47
N PRO A 500 14.96 -14.96 15.64
CA PRO A 500 16.04 -15.38 16.51
C PRO A 500 16.86 -16.50 15.86
N GLU A 501 18.17 -16.48 16.10
CA GLU A 501 19.06 -17.55 15.64
C GLU A 501 18.73 -18.89 16.32
N THR A 502 18.87 -19.95 15.53
CA THR A 502 18.61 -21.35 15.92
C THR A 502 19.87 -22.07 16.37
N ASP A 503 19.69 -23.08 17.22
CA ASP A 503 20.77 -23.95 17.69
C ASP A 503 21.22 -24.90 16.55
N LYS A 504 22.51 -25.26 16.51
CA LYS A 504 23.00 -26.23 15.53
C LYS A 504 22.58 -27.66 15.92
N ILE A 505 21.97 -28.38 14.97
CA ILE A 505 21.60 -29.81 15.10
C ILE A 505 22.38 -30.63 14.06
N SER A 506 22.93 -31.77 14.48
CA SER A 506 23.59 -32.73 13.58
C SER A 506 22.58 -33.40 12.63
N PRO A 507 22.86 -33.47 11.31
CA PRO A 507 22.07 -34.23 10.35
C PRO A 507 22.00 -35.74 10.71
N PRO A 508 20.98 -36.49 10.26
CA PRO A 508 19.82 -36.06 9.47
C PRO A 508 18.74 -35.38 10.33
N LEU A 509 18.13 -34.31 9.82
CA LEU A 509 17.06 -33.62 10.54
C LEU A 509 15.72 -34.27 10.25
N LEU A 510 15.38 -34.36 8.98
CA LEU A 510 14.11 -34.86 8.51
C LEU A 510 14.29 -35.54 7.15
N GLN A 511 13.90 -36.80 7.06
CA GLN A 511 14.08 -37.62 5.87
C GLN A 511 12.87 -38.53 5.67
N MET A 512 12.37 -38.60 4.45
CA MET A 512 11.34 -39.51 3.98
C MET A 512 11.96 -40.47 2.98
N ASN A 513 11.79 -41.77 3.20
CA ASN A 513 12.26 -42.82 2.30
C ASN A 513 11.06 -43.68 1.85
N GLU A 514 10.82 -43.71 0.54
CA GLU A 514 9.79 -44.49 -0.16
C GLU A 514 8.38 -44.36 0.44
N VAL A 515 8.03 -43.15 0.85
CA VAL A 515 6.76 -42.91 1.56
C VAL A 515 5.58 -42.92 0.60
N THR A 516 4.59 -43.75 0.92
CA THR A 516 3.29 -43.80 0.22
C THR A 516 2.17 -43.45 1.19
N PHE A 517 1.21 -42.64 0.74
CA PHE A 517 0.07 -42.21 1.55
C PHE A 517 -1.19 -41.94 0.70
N GLY A 518 -2.35 -42.27 1.26
CA GLY A 518 -3.67 -41.93 0.75
C GLY A 518 -4.67 -41.87 1.91
N TYR A 519 -5.68 -40.97 1.84
CA TYR A 519 -6.72 -40.89 2.88
C TYR A 519 -7.66 -42.10 2.87
N SER A 520 -7.80 -42.74 1.70
CA SER A 520 -8.43 -44.05 1.55
C SER A 520 -7.46 -45.01 0.86
N PRO A 521 -7.55 -46.33 1.12
CA PRO A 521 -6.71 -47.33 0.46
C PRO A 521 -6.80 -47.26 -1.07
N ASP A 522 -7.97 -46.89 -1.59
CA ASP A 522 -8.26 -46.86 -3.03
C ASP A 522 -7.78 -45.57 -3.72
N LYS A 523 -7.51 -44.50 -2.95
CA LYS A 523 -7.09 -43.19 -3.49
C LYS A 523 -5.76 -42.75 -2.90
N LEU A 524 -4.68 -43.27 -3.50
CA LEU A 524 -3.31 -42.90 -3.17
C LEU A 524 -3.00 -41.48 -3.68
N ILE A 525 -2.52 -40.62 -2.78
CA ILE A 525 -2.16 -39.22 -3.06
C ILE A 525 -0.66 -39.09 -3.32
N LEU A 526 0.16 -39.83 -2.57
CA LEU A 526 1.62 -39.82 -2.68
C LEU A 526 2.11 -41.27 -2.81
N LYS A 527 3.03 -41.53 -3.72
CA LYS A 527 3.59 -42.86 -4.02
C LYS A 527 5.12 -42.80 -4.06
N GLY A 528 5.78 -43.56 -3.18
CA GLY A 528 7.24 -43.72 -3.19
C GLY A 528 8.03 -42.41 -3.08
N VAL A 529 7.60 -41.49 -2.22
CA VAL A 529 8.23 -40.18 -2.08
C VAL A 529 9.53 -40.27 -1.28
N ASN A 530 10.61 -39.74 -1.86
CA ASN A 530 11.90 -39.54 -1.22
C ASN A 530 12.15 -38.03 -1.04
N PHE A 531 12.36 -37.58 0.20
CA PHE A 531 12.47 -36.17 0.52
C PHE A 531 13.38 -35.94 1.73
N ASP A 532 14.40 -35.10 1.58
CA ASP A 532 15.39 -34.79 2.61
C ASP A 532 15.45 -33.29 2.90
N VAL A 533 15.55 -32.93 4.18
CA VAL A 533 15.61 -31.53 4.64
C VAL A 533 16.75 -31.35 5.63
N GLY A 534 17.63 -30.38 5.34
CA GLY A 534 18.71 -29.90 6.20
C GLY A 534 18.44 -28.50 6.78
N LEU A 535 19.38 -27.98 7.59
CA LEU A 535 19.29 -26.64 8.20
C LEU A 535 19.46 -25.54 7.15
N ASP A 536 20.29 -25.79 6.13
CA ASP A 536 20.54 -24.83 5.05
C ASP A 536 19.58 -25.02 3.86
N SER A 537 18.61 -25.94 3.99
CA SER A 537 17.64 -26.20 2.93
C SER A 537 16.65 -25.04 2.81
N ARG A 538 16.44 -24.57 1.57
CA ARG A 538 15.44 -23.56 1.22
C ARG A 538 14.56 -24.11 0.10
N ILE A 539 13.53 -24.84 0.48
CA ILE A 539 12.73 -25.64 -0.44
C ILE A 539 11.44 -24.89 -0.74
N ALA A 540 11.16 -24.66 -2.02
CA ALA A 540 9.84 -24.27 -2.49
C ALA A 540 9.14 -25.48 -3.10
N MET A 541 7.92 -25.74 -2.63
CA MET A 541 7.04 -26.76 -3.18
C MET A 541 6.00 -26.11 -4.08
N VAL A 542 5.92 -26.58 -5.32
CA VAL A 542 4.94 -26.12 -6.32
C VAL A 542 4.13 -27.30 -6.86
N GLY A 543 2.91 -27.04 -7.28
CA GLY A 543 1.99 -28.06 -7.78
C GLY A 543 0.55 -27.56 -7.78
N ALA A 544 -0.31 -28.22 -8.55
CA ALA A 544 -1.73 -27.90 -8.62
C ALA A 544 -2.42 -28.05 -7.25
N ASN A 545 -3.51 -27.31 -7.05
CA ASN A 545 -4.30 -27.46 -5.83
C ASN A 545 -4.92 -28.86 -5.74
N GLY A 546 -4.82 -29.47 -4.56
CA GLY A 546 -5.19 -30.88 -4.36
C GLY A 546 -4.13 -31.92 -4.76
N ALA A 547 -2.94 -31.52 -5.25
CA ALA A 547 -1.88 -32.47 -5.61
C ALA A 547 -1.25 -33.22 -4.41
N GLY A 548 -1.54 -32.81 -3.17
CA GLY A 548 -1.01 -33.44 -1.96
C GLY A 548 0.08 -32.64 -1.22
N LYS A 549 0.27 -31.36 -1.56
CA LYS A 549 1.21 -30.41 -0.90
C LYS A 549 1.06 -30.38 0.63
N SER A 550 -0.13 -30.02 1.13
CA SER A 550 -0.41 -30.00 2.58
C SER A 550 -0.40 -31.40 3.21
N THR A 551 -0.74 -32.45 2.44
CA THR A 551 -0.62 -33.84 2.90
C THR A 551 0.85 -34.22 3.14
N LEU A 552 1.76 -33.80 2.27
CA LEU A 552 3.20 -33.98 2.49
C LEU A 552 3.63 -33.26 3.76
N ILE A 553 3.25 -31.99 3.96
CA ILE A 553 3.54 -31.25 5.19
C ILE A 553 3.08 -32.02 6.42
N LYS A 554 1.84 -32.53 6.44
CA LYS A 554 1.32 -33.30 7.59
C LYS A 554 2.11 -34.58 7.84
N LEU A 555 2.66 -35.22 6.81
CA LEU A 555 3.60 -36.33 6.93
C LEU A 555 4.99 -35.88 7.41
N LEU A 556 5.41 -34.64 7.13
CA LEU A 556 6.64 -34.02 7.65
C LEU A 556 6.48 -33.50 9.09
N THR A 557 5.29 -33.09 9.52
CA THR A 557 5.00 -32.64 10.91
C THR A 557 4.60 -33.79 11.82
N GLY A 558 4.11 -34.90 11.26
CA GLY A 558 3.86 -36.17 11.97
C GLY A 558 2.43 -36.33 12.46
N GLU A 559 1.57 -35.43 12.01
CA GLU A 559 0.12 -35.54 12.16
C GLU A 559 -0.44 -36.75 11.41
N LEU A 560 0.17 -37.10 10.26
CA LEU A 560 -0.19 -38.26 9.48
C LEU A 560 0.90 -39.33 9.53
N LYS A 561 0.46 -40.59 9.61
CA LYS A 561 1.35 -41.76 9.49
C LYS A 561 1.34 -42.26 8.05
N PRO A 562 2.52 -42.59 7.48
CA PRO A 562 2.59 -43.16 6.14
C PRO A 562 1.94 -44.55 6.09
N LEU A 563 1.40 -44.93 4.92
CA LEU A 563 0.89 -46.30 4.68
C LEU A 563 2.05 -47.27 4.43
N SER A 564 3.07 -46.82 3.68
CA SER A 564 4.32 -47.54 3.45
C SER A 564 5.50 -46.57 3.48
N GLY A 565 6.72 -47.08 3.67
CA GLY A 565 7.94 -46.28 3.78
C GLY A 565 8.20 -45.78 5.20
N HIS A 566 9.27 -44.98 5.35
CA HIS A 566 9.73 -44.51 6.67
C HIS A 566 10.01 -43.00 6.68
N VAL A 567 9.55 -42.34 7.75
CA VAL A 567 9.86 -40.93 8.04
C VAL A 567 10.77 -40.89 9.26
N THR A 568 12.01 -40.45 9.07
CA THR A 568 13.02 -40.30 10.13
C THR A 568 13.11 -38.85 10.54
N ARG A 569 13.12 -38.59 11.85
CA ARG A 569 13.26 -37.24 12.42
C ARG A 569 14.20 -37.23 13.60
N ASN A 570 14.99 -36.17 13.71
CA ASN A 570 15.80 -35.94 14.90
C ASN A 570 14.91 -35.54 16.08
N GLY A 571 15.05 -36.21 17.23
CA GLY A 571 14.23 -35.94 18.43
C GLY A 571 14.41 -34.55 19.04
N ARG A 572 15.49 -33.82 18.70
CA ARG A 572 15.71 -32.42 19.11
C ARG A 572 15.17 -31.41 18.11
N LEU A 573 14.69 -31.86 16.96
CA LEU A 573 14.16 -30.99 15.91
C LEU A 573 12.89 -30.29 16.41
N ARG A 574 12.86 -28.97 16.22
CA ARG A 574 11.67 -28.14 16.45
C ARG A 574 11.21 -27.63 15.10
N VAL A 575 9.97 -27.92 14.74
CA VAL A 575 9.37 -27.49 13.48
C VAL A 575 8.33 -26.43 13.80
N GLY A 576 8.52 -25.23 13.26
CA GLY A 576 7.55 -24.15 13.32
C GLY A 576 6.67 -24.26 12.10
N TYR A 577 5.43 -24.68 12.28
CA TYR A 577 4.45 -24.75 11.20
C TYR A 577 3.62 -23.49 11.18
N PHE A 578 3.52 -22.82 10.03
CA PHE A 578 2.62 -21.69 9.81
C PHE A 578 1.54 -22.12 8.84
N ALA A 579 0.41 -22.54 9.40
CA ALA A 579 -0.76 -22.97 8.64
C ALA A 579 -1.77 -21.83 8.49
N GLN A 580 -2.68 -21.96 7.52
CA GLN A 580 -3.77 -21.01 7.28
C GLN A 580 -4.62 -20.75 8.54
N HIS A 581 -4.89 -21.79 9.34
CA HIS A 581 -5.67 -21.69 10.59
C HIS A 581 -4.88 -21.13 11.79
N HIS A 582 -3.59 -20.80 11.67
CA HIS A 582 -2.83 -20.27 12.81
C HIS A 582 -3.31 -18.88 13.24
N VAL A 583 -3.81 -18.08 12.31
CA VAL A 583 -4.45 -16.79 12.61
C VAL A 583 -5.76 -17.02 13.39
N GLU A 584 -6.51 -18.07 13.07
CA GLU A 584 -7.75 -18.45 13.75
C GLU A 584 -7.50 -19.06 15.14
N SER A 585 -6.32 -19.66 15.35
CA SER A 585 -5.92 -20.17 16.67
C SER A 585 -5.68 -19.08 17.72
N LEU A 586 -5.58 -17.81 17.27
CA LEU A 586 -5.40 -16.67 18.16
C LEU A 586 -6.71 -16.38 18.90
N ILE A 587 -6.65 -16.29 20.23
CA ILE A 587 -7.82 -16.02 21.05
C ILE A 587 -8.22 -14.55 20.89
N PRO A 588 -9.39 -14.23 20.31
CA PRO A 588 -9.71 -12.85 19.95
C PRO A 588 -9.81 -11.90 21.15
N THR A 589 -10.20 -12.43 22.31
CA THR A 589 -10.44 -11.68 23.55
C THR A 589 -9.18 -11.28 24.30
N MET A 590 -8.03 -11.88 24.00
CA MET A 590 -6.76 -11.59 24.67
C MET A 590 -5.95 -10.55 23.88
N SER A 591 -5.03 -9.85 24.55
CA SER A 591 -4.03 -9.04 23.86
C SER A 591 -2.85 -9.89 23.36
N PRO A 592 -2.11 -9.48 22.31
CA PRO A 592 -0.93 -10.18 21.84
C PRO A 592 0.10 -10.48 22.94
N VAL A 593 0.33 -9.51 23.84
CA VAL A 593 1.24 -9.66 24.98
C VAL A 593 0.73 -10.70 25.97
N GLN A 594 -0.56 -10.66 26.32
CA GLN A 594 -1.17 -11.63 27.21
C GLN A 594 -1.15 -13.04 26.61
N PHE A 595 -1.37 -13.15 25.30
CA PHE A 595 -1.36 -14.42 24.58
C PHE A 595 0.05 -15.04 24.51
N LEU A 596 1.09 -14.22 24.28
CA LEU A 596 2.47 -14.71 24.37
C LEU A 596 2.83 -15.15 25.78
N SER A 597 2.41 -14.39 26.79
CA SER A 597 2.67 -14.69 28.20
C SER A 597 1.97 -15.98 28.66
N SER A 598 0.74 -16.23 28.20
CA SER A 598 0.02 -17.47 28.53
C SER A 598 0.64 -18.71 27.89
N LYS A 599 1.16 -18.60 26.66
CA LYS A 599 1.76 -19.73 25.93
C LYS A 599 3.21 -20.01 26.35
N PHE A 600 3.97 -18.99 26.72
CA PHE A 600 5.40 -19.10 27.05
C PHE A 600 5.74 -18.43 28.39
N PRO A 601 5.16 -18.85 29.53
CA PRO A 601 5.36 -18.18 30.81
C PRO A 601 6.85 -18.11 31.20
N GLY A 602 7.27 -17.00 31.80
CA GLY A 602 8.63 -16.83 32.34
C GLY A 602 9.39 -15.59 31.88
N LYS A 603 8.85 -14.81 30.93
CA LYS A 603 9.43 -13.52 30.51
C LYS A 603 8.63 -12.33 31.02
N THR A 604 9.28 -11.17 31.10
CA THR A 604 8.63 -9.91 31.49
C THR A 604 7.73 -9.37 30.39
N GLU A 605 6.74 -8.54 30.74
CA GLU A 605 5.86 -7.90 29.76
C GLU A 605 6.65 -7.06 28.73
N GLN A 606 7.70 -6.38 29.21
CA GLN A 606 8.57 -5.55 28.38
C GLN A 606 9.32 -6.38 27.33
N GLU A 607 9.79 -7.58 27.68
CA GLU A 607 10.43 -8.49 26.73
C GLU A 607 9.46 -8.98 25.66
N TYR A 608 8.20 -9.29 26.00
CA TYR A 608 7.20 -9.64 25.00
C TYR A 608 6.88 -8.47 24.08
N ARG A 609 6.79 -7.25 24.61
CA ARG A 609 6.60 -6.04 23.80
C ARG A 609 7.78 -5.79 22.88
N GLN A 610 9.01 -5.95 23.34
CA GLN A 610 10.20 -5.81 22.52
C GLN A 610 10.23 -6.87 21.41
N HIS A 611 9.87 -8.11 21.75
CA HIS A 611 9.78 -9.20 20.78
C HIS A 611 8.70 -8.95 19.73
N LEU A 612 7.50 -8.52 20.14
CA LEU A 612 6.44 -8.08 19.23
C LEU A 612 6.87 -6.90 18.36
N GLY A 613 7.68 -5.98 18.91
CA GLY A 613 8.29 -4.87 18.19
C GLY A 613 9.20 -5.31 17.03
N ASN A 614 9.89 -6.45 17.15
CA ASN A 614 10.70 -7.02 16.05
C ASN A 614 9.86 -7.49 14.86
N PHE A 615 8.54 -7.67 15.06
CA PHE A 615 7.55 -7.95 14.02
C PHE A 615 6.62 -6.74 13.80
N GLN A 616 7.06 -5.56 14.22
CA GLN A 616 6.36 -4.27 14.10
C GLN A 616 4.97 -4.21 14.75
N ILE A 617 4.75 -5.00 15.79
CA ILE A 617 3.62 -4.81 16.70
C ILE A 617 4.14 -3.96 17.86
N SER A 618 4.12 -2.64 17.69
CA SER A 618 4.67 -1.67 18.66
C SER A 618 3.56 -0.90 19.39
N GLY A 619 3.94 -0.17 20.44
CA GLY A 619 3.06 0.75 21.15
C GLY A 619 1.79 0.12 21.73
N MET A 620 0.64 0.75 21.46
CA MET A 620 -0.67 0.31 21.97
C MET A 620 -1.22 -0.92 21.26
N THR A 621 -0.78 -1.24 20.04
CA THR A 621 -1.27 -2.38 19.25
C THR A 621 -0.99 -3.72 19.95
N GLY A 622 0.12 -3.82 20.68
CA GLY A 622 0.43 -5.01 21.50
C GLY A 622 -0.51 -5.21 22.70
N LEU A 623 -1.26 -4.18 23.10
CA LEU A 623 -2.19 -4.20 24.23
C LEU A 623 -3.67 -4.29 23.80
N GLN A 624 -3.96 -4.03 22.52
CA GLN A 624 -5.30 -4.17 21.97
C GLN A 624 -5.71 -5.64 21.90
N SER A 625 -7.02 -5.89 21.86
CA SER A 625 -7.57 -7.23 21.70
C SER A 625 -7.20 -7.78 20.32
N ILE A 626 -6.80 -9.04 20.24
CA ILE A 626 -6.44 -9.67 18.95
C ILE A 626 -7.62 -9.62 17.96
N GLY A 627 -8.86 -9.69 18.44
CA GLY A 627 -10.06 -9.57 17.63
C GLY A 627 -10.16 -8.26 16.83
N THR A 628 -9.62 -7.16 17.35
CA THR A 628 -9.63 -5.84 16.69
C THR A 628 -8.48 -5.62 15.72
N LEU A 629 -7.48 -6.51 15.71
CA LEU A 629 -6.32 -6.40 14.83
C LEU A 629 -6.69 -6.74 13.38
N SER A 630 -6.02 -6.08 12.43
CA SER A 630 -6.14 -6.42 11.01
C SER A 630 -5.57 -7.82 10.73
N GLY A 631 -5.96 -8.45 9.61
CA GLY A 631 -5.41 -9.75 9.21
C GLY A 631 -3.88 -9.75 9.14
N GLY A 632 -3.28 -8.68 8.63
CA GLY A 632 -1.82 -8.51 8.59
C GLY A 632 -1.19 -8.40 9.96
N GLN A 633 -1.79 -7.63 10.88
CA GLN A 633 -1.32 -7.55 12.27
C GLN A 633 -1.44 -8.90 12.97
N LYS A 634 -2.53 -9.64 12.77
CA LYS A 634 -2.69 -10.99 13.32
C LYS A 634 -1.63 -11.95 12.78
N SER A 635 -1.30 -11.85 11.49
CA SER A 635 -0.24 -12.64 10.87
C SER A 635 1.13 -12.32 11.46
N ARG A 636 1.45 -11.03 11.68
CA ARG A 636 2.68 -10.61 12.38
C ARG A 636 2.75 -11.13 13.82
N VAL A 637 1.64 -11.11 14.56
CA VAL A 637 1.55 -11.71 15.92
C VAL A 637 1.79 -13.21 15.87
N ALA A 638 1.24 -13.90 14.87
CA ALA A 638 1.45 -15.34 14.70
C ALA A 638 2.90 -15.68 14.30
N PHE A 639 3.57 -14.85 13.49
CA PHE A 639 5.03 -14.97 13.25
C PHE A 639 5.84 -14.72 14.52
N ALA A 640 5.46 -13.74 15.33
CA ALA A 640 6.10 -13.49 16.62
C ALA A 640 5.91 -14.68 17.59
N LEU A 641 4.77 -15.36 17.53
CA LEU A 641 4.52 -16.57 18.31
C LEU A 641 5.43 -17.73 17.88
N LEU A 642 5.57 -17.94 16.57
CA LEU A 642 6.41 -18.98 16.01
C LEU A 642 7.89 -18.75 16.29
N SER A 643 8.36 -17.51 16.19
CA SER A 643 9.75 -17.20 16.49
C SER A 643 10.10 -17.42 17.97
N LEU A 644 9.14 -17.26 18.89
CA LEU A 644 9.33 -17.62 20.30
C LEU A 644 9.61 -19.12 20.52
N GLN A 645 9.11 -20.00 19.64
CA GLN A 645 9.36 -21.44 19.71
C GLN A 645 10.81 -21.81 19.34
N ARG A 646 11.57 -20.86 18.76
CA ARG A 646 12.92 -21.08 18.21
C ARG A 646 12.96 -22.33 17.32
N PRO A 647 12.11 -22.40 16.28
CA PRO A 647 12.05 -23.56 15.39
C PRO A 647 13.36 -23.68 14.61
N HIS A 648 13.80 -24.90 14.31
CA HIS A 648 14.96 -25.14 13.45
C HIS A 648 14.57 -25.21 11.97
N ILE A 649 13.34 -25.66 11.71
CA ILE A 649 12.74 -25.67 10.38
C ILE A 649 11.43 -24.88 10.46
N LEU A 650 11.26 -23.93 9.54
CA LEU A 650 10.02 -23.19 9.35
C LEU A 650 9.29 -23.74 8.13
N LEU A 651 8.06 -24.20 8.33
CA LEU A 651 7.15 -24.64 7.29
C LEU A 651 6.11 -23.55 7.08
N LEU A 652 6.08 -22.96 5.89
CA LEU A 652 5.11 -21.95 5.50
C LEU A 652 4.18 -22.59 4.48
N ASP A 653 2.97 -22.96 4.90
CA ASP A 653 1.97 -23.47 3.95
C ASP A 653 1.24 -22.30 3.28
N GLU A 654 0.73 -22.61 2.09
CA GLU A 654 -0.07 -21.76 1.19
C GLU A 654 -1.02 -20.81 1.93
N GLU A 655 -1.30 -19.67 1.31
CA GLU A 655 -2.24 -18.63 1.76
C GLU A 655 -1.83 -17.84 3.02
N SER A 656 -0.83 -18.28 3.77
CA SER A 656 -0.61 -17.76 5.14
C SER A 656 0.30 -16.51 5.22
N PRO A 657 1.51 -16.48 4.62
CA PRO A 657 2.41 -15.31 4.72
C PRO A 657 2.05 -14.16 3.77
N THR A 658 1.62 -14.46 2.54
CA THR A 658 1.52 -13.49 1.44
C THR A 658 0.18 -12.74 1.39
N ASN A 659 -0.92 -13.38 1.79
CA ASN A 659 -2.28 -12.83 1.62
C ASN A 659 -2.57 -11.66 2.56
N HIS A 660 -2.05 -11.71 3.78
CA HIS A 660 -2.37 -10.72 4.81
C HIS A 660 -1.26 -9.70 5.06
N LEU A 661 -0.05 -9.92 4.55
CA LEU A 661 1.05 -8.98 4.67
C LEU A 661 1.01 -7.98 3.52
N ASP A 662 1.26 -6.71 3.85
CA ASP A 662 1.50 -5.68 2.86
C ASP A 662 2.75 -5.98 2.02
N ILE A 663 2.85 -5.32 0.88
CA ILE A 663 4.01 -5.36 -0.01
C ILE A 663 5.33 -5.13 0.74
N GLU A 664 5.36 -4.19 1.69
CA GLU A 664 6.54 -3.87 2.51
C GLU A 664 6.84 -4.96 3.55
N GLY A 665 5.80 -5.50 4.19
CA GLY A 665 5.95 -6.55 5.20
C GLY A 665 6.35 -7.89 4.62
N LEU A 666 5.91 -8.16 3.38
CA LEU A 666 6.36 -9.32 2.64
C LEU A 666 7.85 -9.21 2.26
N ASP A 667 8.30 -8.04 1.81
CA ASP A 667 9.72 -7.78 1.54
C ASP A 667 10.58 -7.93 2.81
N ALA A 668 10.07 -7.44 3.94
CA ALA A 668 10.71 -7.60 5.24
C ALA A 668 10.83 -9.08 5.64
N LEU A 669 9.77 -9.86 5.40
CA LEU A 669 9.75 -11.30 5.66
C LEU A 669 10.72 -12.04 4.75
N MET A 670 10.74 -11.76 3.45
CA MET A 670 11.66 -12.38 2.49
C MET A 670 13.12 -12.15 2.91
N THR A 671 13.47 -10.89 3.21
CA THR A 671 14.83 -10.51 3.64
C THR A 671 15.21 -11.17 4.96
N ALA A 672 14.25 -11.33 5.87
CA ALA A 672 14.47 -11.96 7.16
C ALA A 672 14.67 -13.48 7.02
N LEU A 673 13.90 -14.16 6.16
CA LEU A 673 14.01 -15.59 5.89
C LEU A 673 15.28 -15.95 5.12
N GLU A 674 15.71 -15.08 4.20
CA GLU A 674 16.97 -15.23 3.47
C GLU A 674 18.17 -15.22 4.43
N LYS A 675 18.18 -14.27 5.38
CA LYS A 675 19.26 -14.12 6.38
C LYS A 675 19.22 -15.12 7.53
N TRP A 676 18.08 -15.80 7.74
CA TRP A 676 17.90 -16.69 8.88
C TRP A 676 18.73 -17.97 8.76
N ASN A 677 19.14 -18.57 9.87
CA ASN A 677 20.06 -19.72 9.88
C ASN A 677 19.38 -21.11 9.94
N GLY A 678 18.04 -21.15 9.95
CA GLY A 678 17.25 -22.39 9.99
C GLY A 678 16.76 -22.83 8.60
N GLY A 679 16.23 -24.05 8.49
CA GLY A 679 15.69 -24.58 7.23
C GLY A 679 14.32 -24.01 6.93
N VAL A 680 14.02 -23.70 5.67
CA VAL A 680 12.72 -23.14 5.28
C VAL A 680 12.10 -24.00 4.20
N ILE A 681 10.85 -24.41 4.41
CA ILE A 681 10.02 -25.05 3.39
C ILE A 681 8.82 -24.16 3.14
N ILE A 682 8.64 -23.77 1.89
CA ILE A 682 7.62 -22.84 1.46
C ILE A 682 6.69 -23.55 0.49
N ILE A 683 5.40 -23.40 0.70
CA ILE A 683 4.39 -23.67 -0.31
C ILE A 683 3.74 -22.33 -0.62
N SER A 684 4.01 -21.82 -1.81
CA SER A 684 3.53 -20.51 -2.23
C SER A 684 3.31 -20.50 -3.73
N HIS A 685 2.39 -19.66 -4.16
CA HIS A 685 2.17 -19.31 -5.56
C HIS A 685 2.92 -18.03 -5.96
N ASP A 686 3.46 -17.28 -5.01
CA ASP A 686 4.20 -16.04 -5.30
C ASP A 686 5.59 -16.37 -5.86
N GLU A 687 5.78 -16.06 -7.14
CA GLU A 687 7.05 -16.25 -7.86
C GLU A 687 8.20 -15.54 -7.15
N ARG A 688 8.01 -14.30 -6.71
CA ARG A 688 9.06 -13.49 -6.10
C ARG A 688 9.42 -14.02 -4.71
N PHE A 689 8.43 -14.42 -3.93
CA PHE A 689 8.67 -15.03 -2.62
C PHE A 689 9.51 -16.31 -2.76
N ILE A 690 9.18 -17.15 -3.76
CA ILE A 690 9.94 -18.36 -4.07
C ILE A 690 11.35 -18.01 -4.55
N THR A 691 11.51 -17.14 -5.54
CA THR A 691 12.83 -16.83 -6.12
C THR A 691 13.78 -16.19 -5.12
N THR A 692 13.25 -15.41 -4.17
CA THR A 692 14.07 -14.70 -3.18
C THR A 692 14.49 -15.61 -2.04
N VAL A 693 13.59 -16.48 -1.54
CA VAL A 693 13.86 -17.27 -0.34
C VAL A 693 14.31 -18.70 -0.67
N ALA A 694 13.82 -19.31 -1.74
CA ALA A 694 14.07 -20.71 -2.08
C ALA A 694 15.26 -20.91 -3.03
N ASN A 695 16.08 -21.93 -2.76
CA ASN A 695 17.18 -22.36 -3.63
C ASN A 695 16.88 -23.68 -4.36
N GLN A 696 15.82 -24.39 -3.95
CA GLN A 696 15.43 -25.67 -4.54
C GLN A 696 13.93 -25.70 -4.79
N LEU A 697 13.55 -26.05 -6.01
CA LEU A 697 12.16 -26.23 -6.40
C LEU A 697 11.79 -27.72 -6.40
N TRP A 698 10.68 -28.07 -5.75
CA TRP A 698 10.12 -29.41 -5.71
C TRP A 698 8.70 -29.39 -6.26
N VAL A 699 8.46 -30.22 -7.28
CA VAL A 699 7.16 -30.29 -7.95
C VAL A 699 6.38 -31.47 -7.38
N CYS A 700 5.18 -31.20 -6.87
CA CYS A 700 4.21 -32.19 -6.42
C CYS A 700 3.15 -32.38 -7.52
N GLY A 701 3.15 -33.55 -8.16
CA GLY A 701 2.27 -33.87 -9.28
C GLY A 701 2.26 -35.36 -9.60
N ASP A 702 1.16 -35.84 -10.18
CA ASP A 702 0.96 -37.25 -10.59
C ASP A 702 1.25 -38.28 -9.49
N GLY A 703 1.01 -37.89 -8.24
CA GLY A 703 1.26 -38.72 -7.05
C GLY A 703 2.73 -38.87 -6.66
N THR A 704 3.64 -38.08 -7.22
CA THR A 704 5.07 -38.07 -6.86
C THR A 704 5.55 -36.67 -6.49
N VAL A 705 6.65 -36.59 -5.74
CA VAL A 705 7.33 -35.32 -5.42
C VAL A 705 8.75 -35.42 -5.95
N LYS A 706 9.11 -34.56 -6.90
CA LYS A 706 10.41 -34.60 -7.58
C LYS A 706 11.10 -33.25 -7.54
N LYS A 707 12.41 -33.26 -7.36
CA LYS A 707 13.25 -32.06 -7.46
C LYS A 707 13.30 -31.59 -8.92
N PHE A 708 12.89 -30.36 -9.15
CA PHE A 708 12.92 -29.74 -10.48
C PHE A 708 14.27 -29.06 -10.69
N LYS A 709 14.87 -29.29 -11.86
CA LYS A 709 16.14 -28.68 -12.27
C LYS A 709 15.84 -27.49 -13.17
N GLY A 710 15.44 -26.37 -12.59
CA GLY A 710 15.15 -25.13 -13.29
C GLY A 710 14.51 -24.09 -12.36
N ASP A 711 14.33 -22.88 -12.88
CA ASP A 711 13.76 -21.75 -12.12
C ASP A 711 12.24 -21.72 -12.21
N VAL A 712 11.59 -20.91 -11.35
CA VAL A 712 10.13 -20.75 -11.31
C VAL A 712 9.55 -20.36 -12.67
N GLN A 713 10.24 -19.47 -13.39
CA GLN A 713 9.83 -19.04 -14.72
C GLN A 713 9.88 -20.17 -15.76
N SER A 714 10.87 -21.07 -15.64
CA SER A 714 10.95 -22.28 -16.48
C SER A 714 9.80 -23.24 -16.19
N TYR A 715 9.40 -23.34 -14.92
CA TYR A 715 8.24 -24.11 -14.51
C TYR A 715 6.92 -23.49 -15.02
N LYS A 716 6.76 -22.16 -14.95
CA LYS A 716 5.60 -21.43 -15.52
C LYS A 716 5.47 -21.69 -17.03
N ASN A 717 6.58 -21.58 -17.76
CA ASN A 717 6.60 -21.87 -19.21
C ASN A 717 6.21 -23.31 -19.53
N LEU A 718 6.70 -24.27 -18.73
CA LEU A 718 6.35 -25.68 -18.88
C LEU A 718 4.85 -25.92 -18.67
N ILE A 719 4.25 -25.29 -17.66
CA ILE A 719 2.80 -25.34 -17.41
C ILE A 719 2.02 -24.74 -18.59
N VAL A 720 2.36 -23.51 -19.01
CA VAL A 720 1.66 -22.82 -20.10
C VAL A 720 1.75 -23.62 -21.39
N SER A 721 2.90 -24.24 -21.66
CA SER A 721 3.09 -25.12 -22.82
C SER A 721 2.24 -26.39 -22.75
N ASN A 722 2.10 -27.00 -21.57
CA ASN A 722 1.27 -28.19 -21.37
C ASN A 722 -0.23 -27.90 -21.50
N ILE A 723 -0.67 -26.68 -21.14
CA ILE A 723 -2.07 -26.24 -21.34
C ILE A 723 -2.37 -26.06 -22.82
N LYS A 724 -1.46 -25.45 -23.59
CA LYS A 724 -1.60 -25.32 -25.06
C LYS A 724 -1.60 -26.65 -25.81
N MET A 725 -1.11 -27.73 -25.18
CA MET A 725 -1.06 -29.07 -25.77
C MET A 725 -2.25 -29.98 -25.40
N LYS A 726 -3.15 -29.57 -24.49
CA LYS A 726 -4.40 -30.32 -24.28
C LYS A 726 -5.40 -29.90 -25.38
N PRO A 727 -5.76 -30.81 -26.30
CA PRO A 727 -6.69 -30.52 -27.40
C PRO A 727 -8.10 -30.22 -26.92
#